data_AF-G3UGW5-F1
#
_entry.id   AF-G3UGW5-F1
#
_cell.length_a   1.000
_cell.length_b   1.000
_cell.length_c   1.000
_cell.angle_alpha   90.00
_cell.angle_beta   90.00
_cell.angle_gamma   90.00
#
_symmetry.space_group_name_H-M   'P 1'
#
loop_
_entity.id
_entity.type
_entity.pdbx_description
1 polymer ?
#
loop_
_entity_poly.entity_id
_entity_poly.type
_entity_poly.pdbx_seq_one_letter_code
_entity_poly.pdbx_strand_id
1 'polypeptide(L)'
;PPIVFLPKLVYDMVMSTDSSGLPKAASLLPSHSVMWASSFRPLLSKMMTSTEQSLYYRQWTVPRPSHMDYSNRSEGRVDSFHPRRLLLSGPPQIGKTGAYLQFLSILSRMLIRLTEVDVYDEEEINTNLKEESDWHYLQLSDPWPDLELFKKMPFDYIIHDPKYEDASLICSHHQSIKNEGITDFHSVTPGPRSRQTARMRLSKYAAYNTYHHCEQCHQYMGFHPRYQLYESALHAFAFSYSMLGEEIQLHFIIPKSKEHHFVFSQPGGQLESMRLPLVTDKSHEYIKSPTFTPTTGRHEHGLFNLYHAMDGASHLHVLVVKEYEMAIYKKYWPNHIMLVLPSIFNSAGVGAAHFLIKELSYHNLELERNRQEELGIKPQDIWPFIVISDDSCVMWNMVDVDYAGERSREFSWSERHVSLKHVMQHIEASPDITHYALIGMRKWSSKTRSSEVREPFSRCHVHDFIILNVDLTQNVQYNQNRFMCDDVDFNLRVHSAGLLLCRFNRFSMMKKQIAVGGHRSFHITSKFHVSDNPVAIVPAQYICAPDSKHTFLAAPAQLLLEKFLQYHSHHFFPLSLKNYNHPVLSVDCYLNLGSQISVCYVSSRPHSLNISSSDLMFSGLLLYLCDSFVGASFLKKFHFLKGATLCVICQDRNSLRQTVVRLELEDEWQFRLRDEFQTANAKEDRPLFFLTGRHI
;
A
#
# COMPACT_ATOMS: atom_id res chain seq x y z
N PRO A 1 -49.92 29.76 -51.76
CA PRO A 1 -49.76 28.93 -50.54
C PRO A 1 -50.10 27.45 -50.83
N PRO A 2 -49.30 26.47 -50.35
CA PRO A 2 -49.65 25.07 -50.49
C PRO A 2 -50.93 24.77 -49.70
N ILE A 3 -51.93 24.17 -50.35
CA ILE A 3 -53.20 23.74 -49.75
C ILE A 3 -53.04 22.28 -49.36
N VAL A 4 -53.17 21.97 -48.07
CA VAL A 4 -53.08 20.60 -47.54
C VAL A 4 -54.48 20.12 -47.20
N PHE A 5 -54.93 19.05 -47.85
CA PHE A 5 -56.21 18.40 -47.54
C PHE A 5 -56.01 17.40 -46.40
N LEU A 6 -56.73 17.59 -45.29
CA LEU A 6 -56.68 16.73 -44.12
C LEU A 6 -58.08 16.14 -43.85
N PRO A 7 -58.19 14.86 -43.45
CA PRO A 7 -59.43 14.31 -42.94
C PRO A 7 -59.97 15.15 -41.79
N LYS A 8 -61.30 15.37 -41.73
CA LYS A 8 -61.94 16.27 -40.75
C LYS A 8 -61.52 15.99 -39.30
N LEU A 9 -61.44 14.71 -38.91
CA LEU A 9 -60.95 14.31 -37.59
C LEU A 9 -59.53 14.78 -37.28
N VAL A 10 -58.63 14.75 -38.26
CA VAL A 10 -57.24 15.20 -38.13
C VAL A 10 -57.19 16.73 -38.11
N TYR A 11 -57.98 17.39 -38.97
CA TYR A 11 -58.13 18.84 -38.98
C TYR A 11 -58.64 19.37 -37.63
N ASP A 12 -59.72 18.78 -37.11
CA ASP A 12 -60.31 19.13 -35.82
C ASP A 12 -59.33 18.86 -34.66
N MET A 13 -58.52 17.80 -34.73
CA MET A 13 -57.45 17.56 -33.74
C MET A 13 -56.33 18.60 -33.79
N VAL A 14 -55.84 18.95 -34.99
CA VAL A 14 -54.75 19.93 -35.16
C VAL A 14 -55.19 21.34 -34.78
N MET A 15 -56.45 21.69 -35.09
CA MET A 15 -57.05 22.99 -34.78
C MET A 15 -57.71 23.06 -33.41
N SER A 16 -57.82 21.93 -32.70
CA SER A 16 -58.38 21.92 -31.34
C SER A 16 -57.53 22.80 -30.43
N THR A 17 -58.19 23.68 -29.70
CA THR A 17 -57.52 24.57 -28.75
C THR A 17 -57.48 23.95 -27.36
N ASP A 18 -56.42 24.24 -26.60
CA ASP A 18 -56.40 23.95 -25.17
C ASP A 18 -57.19 25.01 -24.37
N SER A 19 -57.29 24.83 -23.05
CA SER A 19 -58.01 25.75 -22.16
C SER A 19 -57.44 27.19 -22.13
N SER A 20 -56.34 27.44 -22.82
CA SER A 20 -55.71 28.76 -22.99
C SER A 20 -55.96 29.39 -24.37
N GLY A 21 -56.73 28.71 -25.24
CA GLY A 21 -57.04 29.19 -26.58
C GLY A 21 -55.94 28.96 -27.62
N LEU A 22 -54.88 28.21 -27.28
CA LEU A 22 -53.80 27.87 -28.21
C LEU A 22 -54.06 26.53 -28.91
N PRO A 23 -53.67 26.34 -30.18
CA PRO A 23 -53.76 25.04 -30.84
C PRO A 23 -53.02 24.00 -30.01
N LYS A 24 -53.65 22.85 -29.70
CA LYS A 24 -53.04 21.74 -28.95
C LYS A 24 -51.75 21.23 -29.61
N ALA A 25 -51.62 21.39 -30.92
CA ALA A 25 -50.41 21.07 -31.66
C ALA A 25 -49.20 21.98 -31.32
N ALA A 26 -49.45 23.17 -30.77
CA ALA A 26 -48.44 24.14 -30.37
C ALA A 26 -48.24 24.22 -28.84
N SER A 27 -49.05 23.51 -28.05
CA SER A 27 -48.89 23.47 -26.60
C SER A 27 -47.85 22.43 -26.21
N LEU A 28 -46.98 22.79 -25.26
CA LEU A 28 -46.06 21.84 -24.64
C LEU A 28 -46.93 20.85 -23.86
N LEU A 29 -47.14 19.65 -24.40
CA LEU A 29 -47.88 18.58 -23.74
C LEU A 29 -46.95 17.70 -22.91
N PRO A 30 -47.43 17.09 -21.82
CA PRO A 30 -46.63 16.15 -21.06
C PRO A 30 -46.44 14.89 -21.91
N SER A 31 -45.23 14.36 -21.93
CA SER A 31 -44.97 13.04 -22.52
C SER A 31 -45.90 11.99 -21.90
N HIS A 32 -46.27 10.95 -22.65
CA HIS A 32 -47.14 9.86 -22.19
C HIS A 32 -46.69 9.23 -20.86
N SER A 33 -45.39 9.25 -20.56
CA SER A 33 -44.79 8.69 -19.34
C SER A 33 -44.90 9.62 -18.12
N VAL A 34 -45.38 10.86 -18.27
CA VAL A 34 -45.58 11.83 -17.19
C VAL A 34 -46.97 12.48 -17.30
N MET A 35 -47.37 13.21 -16.26
CA MET A 35 -48.61 13.99 -16.24
C MET A 35 -48.37 15.37 -15.63
N TRP A 36 -49.22 16.35 -15.90
CA TRP A 36 -49.15 17.63 -15.21
C TRP A 36 -49.42 17.45 -13.72
N ALA A 37 -48.62 18.10 -12.88
CA ALA A 37 -48.75 18.10 -11.43
C ALA A 37 -50.04 18.77 -10.96
N SER A 38 -50.49 19.80 -11.69
CA SER A 38 -51.71 20.55 -11.37
C SER A 38 -52.32 21.19 -12.62
N SER A 39 -53.65 21.33 -12.59
CA SER A 39 -54.41 22.14 -13.54
C SER A 39 -54.17 23.65 -13.33
N PHE A 40 -53.70 24.07 -12.16
CA PHE A 40 -53.38 25.46 -11.80
C PHE A 40 -51.97 25.90 -12.20
N ARG A 41 -51.26 25.13 -13.02
CA ARG A 41 -49.92 25.49 -13.49
C ARG A 41 -49.95 26.81 -14.28
N PRO A 42 -48.93 27.69 -14.15
CA PRO A 42 -48.85 28.93 -14.93
C PRO A 42 -48.85 28.65 -16.44
N LEU A 43 -49.50 29.49 -17.25
CA LEU A 43 -49.49 29.30 -18.71
C LEU A 43 -48.09 29.63 -19.28
N LEU A 44 -47.65 28.83 -20.25
CA LEU A 44 -46.35 29.00 -20.91
C LEU A 44 -46.35 30.27 -21.79
N SER A 45 -45.41 31.18 -21.54
CA SER A 45 -45.20 32.34 -22.41
C SER A 45 -44.45 31.94 -23.69
N LYS A 46 -44.86 32.50 -24.84
CA LYS A 46 -44.18 32.31 -26.14
C LYS A 46 -42.75 32.85 -26.17
N MET A 47 -42.38 33.71 -25.22
CA MET A 47 -41.02 34.29 -25.10
C MET A 47 -40.09 33.51 -24.16
N MET A 48 -40.53 32.38 -23.59
CA MET A 48 -39.66 31.57 -22.74
C MET A 48 -38.51 30.96 -23.54
N THR A 49 -37.30 31.14 -23.02
CA THR A 49 -36.10 30.44 -23.46
C THR A 49 -36.23 28.93 -23.27
N SER A 50 -35.46 28.13 -24.02
CA SER A 50 -35.46 26.67 -23.86
C SER A 50 -35.11 26.23 -22.43
N THR A 51 -34.30 27.02 -21.72
CA THR A 51 -33.95 26.78 -20.31
C THR A 51 -35.14 26.94 -19.38
N GLU A 52 -35.94 27.99 -19.57
CA GLU A 52 -37.16 28.26 -18.79
C GLU A 52 -38.24 27.22 -19.09
N GLN A 53 -38.40 26.81 -20.36
CA GLN A 53 -39.28 25.72 -20.74
C GLN A 53 -38.89 24.40 -20.07
N SER A 54 -37.58 24.09 -20.03
CA SER A 54 -37.08 22.89 -19.36
C SER A 54 -37.26 22.96 -17.84
N LEU A 55 -37.09 24.12 -17.20
CA LEU A 55 -37.34 24.33 -15.77
C LEU A 55 -38.82 24.16 -15.45
N TYR A 56 -39.69 24.83 -16.21
CA TYR A 56 -41.13 24.74 -16.08
C TYR A 56 -41.62 23.29 -16.21
N TYR A 57 -41.15 22.57 -17.24
CA TYR A 57 -41.55 21.19 -17.46
C TYR A 57 -41.09 20.26 -16.32
N ARG A 58 -39.91 20.51 -15.73
CA ARG A 58 -39.43 19.76 -14.54
C ARG A 58 -40.32 20.01 -13.32
N GLN A 59 -40.63 21.26 -13.03
CA GLN A 59 -41.41 21.66 -11.83
C GLN A 59 -42.86 21.17 -11.88
N TRP A 60 -43.47 21.19 -13.07
CA TRP A 60 -44.91 20.97 -13.21
C TRP A 60 -45.27 19.59 -13.76
N THR A 61 -44.35 18.64 -13.92
CA THR A 61 -44.67 17.26 -14.34
C THR A 61 -44.37 16.22 -13.28
N VAL A 62 -45.27 15.25 -13.12
CA VAL A 62 -45.16 14.11 -12.20
C VAL A 62 -44.97 12.82 -13.00
N PRO A 63 -44.01 11.95 -12.62
CA PRO A 63 -43.81 10.66 -13.27
C PRO A 63 -44.98 9.70 -13.04
N ARG A 64 -45.38 8.95 -14.07
CA ARG A 64 -46.31 7.82 -13.95
C ARG A 64 -45.57 6.56 -13.44
N PRO A 65 -46.27 5.52 -12.95
CA PRO A 65 -45.66 4.28 -12.44
C PRO A 65 -44.63 3.61 -13.37
N SER A 66 -44.81 3.73 -14.69
CA SER A 66 -43.90 3.17 -15.70
C SER A 66 -42.65 4.02 -15.97
N HIS A 67 -42.53 5.20 -15.36
CA HIS A 67 -41.43 6.12 -15.58
C HIS A 67 -40.26 5.79 -14.64
N MET A 68 -39.02 5.85 -15.15
CA MET A 68 -37.79 5.55 -14.38
C MET A 68 -37.66 6.36 -13.08
N ASP A 69 -38.14 7.61 -13.08
CA ASP A 69 -38.13 8.49 -11.90
C ASP A 69 -39.29 8.27 -10.91
N TYR A 70 -40.17 7.29 -11.12
CA TYR A 70 -41.32 7.06 -10.23
C TYR A 70 -40.90 6.68 -8.80
N SER A 71 -39.87 5.82 -8.68
CA SER A 71 -39.26 5.42 -7.40
C SER A 71 -38.24 6.41 -6.85
N ASN A 72 -37.83 7.42 -7.63
CA ASN A 72 -36.85 8.45 -7.24
C ASN A 72 -37.46 9.58 -6.37
N ARG A 73 -38.61 9.35 -5.72
CA ARG A 73 -39.12 10.22 -4.66
C ARG A 73 -38.19 10.08 -3.45
N SER A 74 -37.06 10.78 -3.51
CA SER A 74 -36.09 10.84 -2.43
C SER A 74 -36.78 11.25 -1.13
N GLU A 75 -36.69 10.37 -0.13
CA GLU A 75 -37.08 10.65 1.24
C GLU A 75 -36.40 11.96 1.69
N GLY A 76 -37.19 13.00 1.93
CA GLY A 76 -36.72 14.25 2.54
C GLY A 76 -36.33 15.41 1.62
N ARG A 77 -36.55 15.36 0.29
CA ARG A 77 -36.48 16.58 -0.56
C ARG A 77 -37.85 17.23 -0.72
N VAL A 78 -37.91 18.55 -0.56
CA VAL A 78 -39.14 19.37 -0.75
C VAL A 78 -39.51 19.47 -2.25
N ASP A 79 -38.55 19.25 -3.14
CA ASP A 79 -38.74 19.32 -4.59
C ASP A 79 -39.27 17.99 -5.16
N SER A 80 -40.45 18.04 -5.79
CA SER A 80 -41.12 16.91 -6.45
C SER A 80 -40.42 16.40 -7.73
N PHE A 81 -39.22 16.88 -8.08
CA PHE A 81 -38.53 16.59 -9.34
C PHE A 81 -37.01 16.47 -9.20
N HIS A 82 -36.37 15.66 -10.04
CA HIS A 82 -34.91 15.51 -10.02
C HIS A 82 -34.21 16.65 -10.81
N PRO A 83 -33.24 17.37 -10.21
CA PRO A 83 -32.63 18.56 -10.82
C PRO A 83 -31.80 18.26 -12.08
N ARG A 84 -31.36 17.01 -12.29
CA ARG A 84 -30.56 16.59 -13.45
C ARG A 84 -31.39 16.09 -14.65
N ARG A 85 -32.72 16.24 -14.63
CA ARG A 85 -33.59 15.93 -15.78
C ARG A 85 -33.43 17.01 -16.85
N LEU A 86 -33.28 16.68 -18.12
CA LEU A 86 -33.13 17.66 -19.20
C LEU A 86 -34.29 17.53 -20.20
N LEU A 87 -34.88 18.65 -20.62
CA LEU A 87 -35.83 18.69 -21.73
C LEU A 87 -35.17 19.35 -22.93
N LEU A 88 -35.01 18.60 -24.03
CA LEU A 88 -34.55 19.14 -25.31
C LEU A 88 -35.77 19.58 -26.13
N SER A 89 -36.03 20.89 -26.20
CA SER A 89 -37.11 21.48 -27.01
C SER A 89 -36.57 22.10 -28.31
N GLY A 90 -37.41 22.11 -29.35
CA GLY A 90 -37.12 22.76 -30.64
C GLY A 90 -37.85 22.13 -31.82
N PRO A 91 -37.85 22.77 -33.01
CA PRO A 91 -38.56 22.30 -34.22
C PRO A 91 -38.24 20.86 -34.64
N PRO A 92 -39.12 20.17 -35.40
CA PRO A 92 -38.85 18.86 -35.97
C PRO A 92 -37.54 18.82 -36.78
N GLN A 93 -36.85 17.67 -36.79
CA GLN A 93 -35.66 17.39 -37.61
C GLN A 93 -34.41 18.28 -37.42
N ILE A 94 -34.36 19.15 -36.41
CA ILE A 94 -33.16 19.96 -36.09
C ILE A 94 -32.02 19.17 -35.40
N GLY A 95 -32.11 17.84 -35.33
CA GLY A 95 -31.08 17.01 -34.71
C GLY A 95 -31.17 16.79 -33.19
N LYS A 96 -32.30 17.07 -32.53
CA LYS A 96 -32.48 16.85 -31.06
C LYS A 96 -32.11 15.44 -30.61
N THR A 97 -32.60 14.42 -31.31
CA THR A 97 -32.30 13.01 -31.02
C THR A 97 -30.82 12.70 -31.24
N GLY A 98 -30.22 13.26 -32.31
CA GLY A 98 -28.79 13.11 -32.58
C GLY A 98 -27.94 13.74 -31.48
N ALA A 99 -28.29 14.95 -31.02
CA ALA A 99 -27.62 15.62 -29.91
C ALA A 99 -27.74 14.82 -28.59
N TYR A 100 -28.91 14.23 -28.31
CA TYR A 100 -29.10 13.37 -27.15
C TYR A 100 -28.23 12.10 -27.20
N LEU A 101 -28.22 11.40 -28.34
CA LEU A 101 -27.41 10.19 -28.51
C LEU A 101 -25.91 10.51 -28.44
N GLN A 102 -25.49 11.64 -29.02
CA GLN A 102 -24.10 12.10 -28.92
C GLN A 102 -23.74 12.47 -27.47
N PHE A 103 -24.65 13.14 -26.75
CA PHE A 103 -24.47 13.42 -25.33
C PHE A 103 -24.34 12.13 -24.51
N LEU A 104 -25.20 11.12 -24.75
CA LEU A 104 -25.09 9.81 -24.11
C LEU A 104 -23.77 9.10 -24.44
N SER A 105 -23.30 9.21 -25.69
CA SER A 105 -22.01 8.64 -26.11
C SER A 105 -20.82 9.33 -25.43
N ILE A 106 -20.87 10.66 -25.28
CA ILE A 106 -19.87 11.42 -24.52
C ILE A 106 -19.93 11.05 -23.04
N LEU A 107 -21.12 11.03 -22.46
CA LEU A 107 -21.33 10.70 -21.05
C LEU A 107 -20.89 9.27 -20.73
N SER A 108 -21.19 8.29 -21.59
CA SER A 108 -20.74 6.91 -21.39
C SER A 108 -19.22 6.80 -21.44
N ARG A 109 -18.54 7.45 -22.40
CA ARG A 109 -17.08 7.51 -22.47
C ARG A 109 -16.46 8.21 -21.27
N MET A 110 -17.06 9.32 -20.82
CA MET A 110 -16.62 10.02 -19.62
C MET A 110 -16.75 9.13 -18.39
N LEU A 111 -17.91 8.50 -18.18
CA LEU A 111 -18.13 7.59 -17.05
C LEU A 111 -17.14 6.42 -17.05
N ILE A 112 -16.84 5.84 -18.21
CA ILE A 112 -15.82 4.78 -18.33
C ILE A 112 -14.45 5.30 -17.89
N ARG A 113 -13.98 6.42 -18.47
CA ARG A 113 -12.70 7.05 -18.10
C ARG A 113 -12.61 7.44 -16.64
N LEU A 114 -13.72 7.85 -16.03
CA LEU A 114 -13.80 8.19 -14.62
C LEU A 114 -13.72 6.96 -13.70
N THR A 115 -14.03 5.77 -14.22
CA THR A 115 -13.84 4.48 -13.53
C THR A 115 -12.52 3.80 -13.87
N GLU A 116 -11.69 4.42 -14.69
CA GLU A 116 -10.36 3.91 -15.04
C GLU A 116 -9.32 4.46 -14.08
N VAL A 117 -8.42 3.60 -13.63
CA VAL A 117 -7.26 3.95 -12.81
C VAL A 117 -6.03 3.33 -13.47
N ASP A 118 -4.97 4.11 -13.55
CA ASP A 118 -3.67 3.61 -13.99
C ASP A 118 -3.06 2.81 -12.83
N VAL A 119 -2.82 1.52 -13.05
CA VAL A 119 -2.21 0.59 -12.08
C VAL A 119 -0.86 0.14 -12.59
N TYR A 120 0.05 -0.22 -11.68
CA TYR A 120 1.33 -0.80 -12.06
C TYR A 120 1.12 -2.19 -12.66
N ASP A 121 1.75 -2.42 -13.81
CA ASP A 121 1.78 -3.70 -14.51
C ASP A 121 3.16 -4.34 -14.25
N GLU A 122 3.21 -5.18 -13.23
CA GLU A 122 4.46 -5.73 -12.71
C GLU A 122 4.80 -7.04 -13.44
N GLU A 123 6.05 -7.52 -13.33
CA GLU A 123 6.44 -8.78 -13.96
C GLU A 123 6.14 -10.00 -13.09
N GLU A 124 5.84 -11.12 -13.76
CA GLU A 124 5.60 -12.41 -13.12
C GLU A 124 6.89 -13.07 -12.64
N ILE A 125 6.92 -13.39 -11.35
CA ILE A 125 8.12 -13.82 -10.64
C ILE A 125 8.37 -15.33 -10.76
N ASN A 126 7.31 -16.14 -10.89
CA ASN A 126 7.40 -17.60 -10.80
C ASN A 126 7.62 -18.30 -12.15
N THR A 127 8.07 -17.57 -13.17
CA THR A 127 8.19 -18.07 -14.55
C THR A 127 9.37 -19.03 -14.76
N ASN A 128 10.40 -18.97 -13.91
CA ASN A 128 11.73 -19.56 -14.17
C ASN A 128 12.23 -20.61 -13.16
N LEU A 129 11.37 -21.20 -12.32
CA LEU A 129 11.74 -22.41 -11.56
C LEU A 129 11.73 -23.64 -12.48
N LYS A 130 12.64 -23.62 -13.46
CA LYS A 130 13.00 -24.78 -14.28
C LYS A 130 14.22 -25.46 -13.64
N GLU A 131 13.96 -26.67 -13.16
CA GLU A 131 14.72 -27.91 -13.41
C GLU A 131 15.32 -28.68 -12.23
N GLU A 132 15.39 -28.17 -10.98
CA GLU A 132 16.10 -28.92 -9.92
C GLU A 132 15.52 -28.78 -8.50
N SER A 133 14.21 -28.98 -8.32
CA SER A 133 13.65 -29.11 -6.97
C SER A 133 12.66 -30.27 -6.90
N ASP A 134 13.04 -31.35 -6.22
CA ASP A 134 12.21 -32.53 -5.90
C ASP A 134 10.95 -32.19 -5.05
N TRP A 135 10.76 -30.92 -4.69
CA TRP A 135 9.62 -30.40 -3.94
C TRP A 135 8.59 -29.80 -4.90
N HIS A 136 7.59 -30.59 -5.27
CA HIS A 136 6.43 -30.10 -6.02
C HIS A 136 5.15 -30.30 -5.22
N TYR A 137 4.29 -29.28 -5.19
CA TYR A 137 2.89 -29.48 -4.80
C TYR A 137 2.27 -30.48 -5.78
N LEU A 138 1.89 -31.66 -5.27
CA LEU A 138 1.27 -32.72 -6.08
C LEU A 138 -0.09 -32.28 -6.65
N GLN A 139 -0.78 -31.35 -5.98
CA GLN A 139 -2.04 -30.77 -6.43
C GLN A 139 -1.92 -29.23 -6.57
N LEU A 140 -2.02 -28.76 -7.80
CA LEU A 140 -2.02 -27.33 -8.14
C LEU A 140 -3.26 -26.58 -7.62
N SER A 141 -4.25 -27.30 -7.10
CA SER A 141 -5.56 -26.82 -6.63
C SER A 141 -5.71 -26.71 -5.10
N ASP A 142 -4.67 -27.05 -4.31
CA ASP A 142 -4.73 -26.94 -2.84
C ASP A 142 -5.07 -25.52 -2.37
N PRO A 143 -6.16 -25.32 -1.61
CA PRO A 143 -6.59 -23.98 -1.19
C PRO A 143 -5.64 -23.35 -0.16
N TRP A 144 -4.91 -24.16 0.62
CA TRP A 144 -4.04 -23.71 1.71
C TRP A 144 -2.71 -24.45 1.72
N PRO A 145 -1.65 -23.83 2.25
CA PRO A 145 -0.32 -24.45 2.32
C PRO A 145 -0.28 -25.55 3.39
N ASP A 146 0.25 -26.72 3.03
CA ASP A 146 0.59 -27.77 4.01
C ASP A 146 1.86 -27.35 4.76
N LEU A 147 1.79 -27.29 6.10
CA LEU A 147 2.86 -26.75 6.93
C LEU A 147 4.18 -27.53 6.79
N GLU A 148 4.12 -28.86 6.71
CA GLU A 148 5.32 -29.72 6.69
C GLU A 148 6.00 -29.71 5.32
N LEU A 149 5.22 -29.61 4.24
CA LEU A 149 5.75 -29.36 2.90
C LEU A 149 6.31 -27.95 2.77
N PHE A 150 5.59 -26.95 3.29
CA PHE A 150 5.99 -25.55 3.18
C PHE A 150 7.30 -25.23 3.91
N LYS A 151 7.54 -25.84 5.08
CA LYS A 151 8.80 -25.71 5.84
C LYS A 151 10.03 -26.13 5.02
N LYS A 152 9.88 -27.09 4.10
CA LYS A 152 10.97 -27.62 3.26
C LYS A 152 11.22 -26.78 2.00
N MET A 153 10.30 -25.88 1.65
CA MET A 153 10.43 -24.99 0.51
C MET A 153 11.60 -24.00 0.74
N PRO A 154 12.53 -23.86 -0.23
CA PRO A 154 13.63 -22.90 -0.13
C PRO A 154 13.09 -21.46 -0.15
N PHE A 155 13.77 -20.57 0.58
CA PHE A 155 13.47 -19.15 0.52
C PHE A 155 14.12 -18.52 -0.71
N ASP A 156 13.32 -17.82 -1.50
CA ASP A 156 13.79 -17.02 -2.62
C ASP A 156 14.31 -15.66 -2.12
N TYR A 157 15.63 -15.50 -2.18
CA TYR A 157 16.33 -14.29 -1.76
C TYR A 157 16.22 -13.14 -2.77
N ILE A 158 15.79 -13.40 -4.02
CA ILE A 158 15.75 -12.39 -5.07
C ILE A 158 14.66 -11.36 -4.75
N ILE A 159 15.03 -10.07 -4.83
CA ILE A 159 14.09 -8.97 -4.70
C ILE A 159 13.46 -8.74 -6.07
N HIS A 160 12.26 -9.26 -6.24
CA HIS A 160 11.55 -9.16 -7.51
C HIS A 160 10.69 -7.90 -7.67
N ASP A 161 10.47 -7.17 -6.58
CA ASP A 161 9.62 -5.99 -6.61
C ASP A 161 10.25 -4.88 -7.46
N PRO A 162 9.61 -4.42 -8.55
CA PRO A 162 10.19 -3.38 -9.42
C PRO A 162 10.40 -2.03 -8.70
N LYS A 163 9.78 -1.81 -7.53
CA LYS A 163 10.08 -0.64 -6.69
C LYS A 163 11.53 -0.64 -6.17
N TYR A 164 12.20 -1.79 -6.24
CA TYR A 164 13.58 -2.04 -5.80
C TYR A 164 14.52 -2.43 -6.95
N GLU A 165 14.22 -2.05 -8.21
CA GLU A 165 15.13 -2.30 -9.35
C GLU A 165 16.54 -1.71 -9.14
N ASP A 166 16.62 -0.57 -8.43
CA ASP A 166 17.88 0.07 -8.06
C ASP A 166 18.51 -0.51 -6.76
N ALA A 167 17.97 -1.59 -6.22
CA ALA A 167 18.46 -2.20 -4.98
C ALA A 167 19.61 -3.19 -5.24
N SER A 168 20.47 -3.36 -4.24
CA SER A 168 21.52 -4.38 -4.29
C SER A 168 20.97 -5.78 -4.42
N LEU A 169 21.64 -6.58 -5.23
CA LEU A 169 21.31 -8.00 -5.36
C LEU A 169 21.65 -8.72 -4.06
N ILE A 170 20.75 -9.58 -3.59
CA ILE A 170 21.04 -10.43 -2.44
C ILE A 170 21.67 -11.72 -2.95
N CYS A 171 22.90 -11.98 -2.49
CA CYS A 171 23.62 -13.20 -2.82
C CYS A 171 22.78 -14.41 -2.43
N SER A 172 22.61 -15.35 -3.36
CA SER A 172 21.96 -16.64 -3.11
C SER A 172 22.81 -17.76 -3.69
N HIS A 173 22.75 -18.93 -3.07
CA HIS A 173 23.57 -20.10 -3.44
C HIS A 173 23.34 -20.58 -4.89
N HIS A 174 22.23 -20.18 -5.51
CA HIS A 174 21.85 -20.54 -6.88
C HIS A 174 22.44 -19.63 -7.97
N GLN A 175 22.89 -18.42 -7.64
CA GLN A 175 23.40 -17.47 -8.64
C GLN A 175 24.87 -17.70 -9.02
N SER A 176 25.66 -18.33 -8.15
CA SER A 176 27.07 -18.64 -8.44
C SER A 176 27.25 -19.71 -9.54
N ILE A 177 26.21 -20.51 -9.84
CA ILE A 177 26.28 -21.61 -10.81
C ILE A 177 25.72 -21.22 -12.20
N LYS A 178 24.82 -20.22 -12.30
CA LYS A 178 24.10 -19.85 -13.55
C LYS A 178 24.61 -18.58 -14.23
N ASN A 179 25.89 -18.22 -14.05
CA ASN A 179 26.45 -16.97 -14.59
C ASN A 179 26.78 -16.95 -16.10
N GLU A 180 26.47 -18.00 -16.87
CA GLU A 180 26.66 -17.99 -18.33
C GLU A 180 25.44 -17.47 -19.13
N GLY A 181 24.29 -17.18 -18.49
CA GLY A 181 23.07 -16.76 -19.21
C GLY A 181 22.43 -15.42 -18.77
N ILE A 182 22.89 -14.80 -17.68
CA ILE A 182 22.28 -13.58 -17.12
C ILE A 182 22.92 -12.29 -17.70
N THR A 183 23.97 -12.43 -18.51
CA THR A 183 24.67 -11.29 -19.12
C THR A 183 23.84 -10.53 -20.16
N ASP A 184 22.79 -11.13 -20.73
CA ASP A 184 22.03 -10.53 -21.84
C ASP A 184 20.72 -9.82 -21.44
N PHE A 185 20.27 -9.89 -20.18
CA PHE A 185 19.01 -9.24 -19.77
C PHE A 185 19.15 -7.76 -19.37
N HIS A 186 20.37 -7.26 -19.11
CA HIS A 186 20.55 -5.94 -18.49
C HIS A 186 21.51 -4.97 -19.20
N SER A 187 21.94 -5.23 -20.44
CA SER A 187 22.76 -4.28 -21.20
C SER A 187 21.94 -3.22 -21.94
N VAL A 188 21.13 -2.39 -21.27
CA VAL A 188 20.58 -1.17 -21.88
C VAL A 188 20.41 -0.03 -20.85
N THR A 189 21.34 0.91 -20.91
CA THR A 189 21.29 2.35 -20.55
C THR A 189 20.80 2.76 -19.14
N PRO A 190 21.58 3.53 -18.36
CA PRO A 190 21.18 4.06 -17.05
C PRO A 190 20.24 5.25 -17.22
N GLY A 191 18.94 4.96 -17.31
CA GLY A 191 17.87 5.94 -17.10
C GLY A 191 16.78 5.29 -16.25
N PRO A 192 16.00 6.06 -15.47
CA PRO A 192 14.91 5.50 -14.68
C PRO A 192 13.91 4.85 -15.65
N ARG A 193 13.88 3.52 -15.71
CA ARG A 193 12.86 2.80 -16.46
C ARG A 193 11.52 3.15 -15.81
N SER A 194 10.67 3.86 -16.54
CA SER A 194 9.33 4.15 -16.06
C SER A 194 8.60 2.83 -15.88
N ARG A 195 8.25 2.49 -14.64
CA ARG A 195 7.43 1.31 -14.32
C ARG A 195 6.22 1.28 -15.25
N GLN A 196 6.00 0.12 -15.87
CA GLN A 196 4.90 -0.05 -16.82
C GLN A 196 3.58 0.10 -16.06
N THR A 197 2.63 0.78 -16.68
CA THR A 197 1.28 0.92 -16.14
C THR A 197 0.24 0.50 -17.15
N ALA A 198 -0.80 -0.14 -16.64
CA ALA A 198 -1.97 -0.52 -17.40
C ALA A 198 -3.16 0.29 -16.90
N ARG A 199 -3.99 0.75 -17.83
CA ARG A 199 -5.22 1.42 -17.47
C ARG A 199 -6.30 0.37 -17.21
N MET A 200 -6.74 0.26 -15.97
CA MET A 200 -7.69 -0.75 -15.54
C MET A 200 -9.01 -0.12 -15.10
N ARG A 201 -10.11 -0.73 -15.51
CA ARG A 201 -11.44 -0.34 -15.01
C ARG A 201 -11.60 -0.87 -13.60
N LEU A 202 -12.00 0.00 -12.68
CA LEU A 202 -12.29 -0.37 -11.29
C LEU A 202 -13.38 -1.43 -11.23
N SER A 203 -13.15 -2.48 -10.44
CA SER A 203 -14.16 -3.52 -10.19
C SER A 203 -15.36 -2.96 -9.43
N LYS A 204 -16.44 -3.74 -9.33
CA LYS A 204 -17.57 -3.42 -8.44
C LYS A 204 -17.18 -3.34 -6.95
N TYR A 205 -15.98 -3.77 -6.57
CA TYR A 205 -15.49 -3.62 -5.20
C TYR A 205 -14.72 -2.31 -5.02
N ALA A 206 -14.22 -1.73 -6.13
CA ALA A 206 -13.31 -0.58 -6.13
C ALA A 206 -13.85 0.71 -6.73
N ALA A 207 -14.88 0.63 -7.59
CA ALA A 207 -15.45 1.78 -8.30
C ALA A 207 -16.19 2.79 -7.40
N TYR A 208 -16.25 2.53 -6.09
CA TYR A 208 -17.16 3.19 -5.17
C TYR A 208 -16.61 4.50 -4.57
N ASN A 209 -15.31 4.80 -4.75
CA ASN A 209 -14.66 6.01 -4.23
C ASN A 209 -14.83 7.24 -5.12
N THR A 210 -14.89 7.07 -6.44
CA THR A 210 -14.77 8.23 -7.34
C THR A 210 -16.11 8.93 -7.56
N TYR A 211 -17.22 8.17 -7.69
CA TYR A 211 -18.56 8.75 -7.98
C TYR A 211 -19.76 7.95 -7.45
N HIS A 212 -19.53 6.91 -6.62
CA HIS A 212 -20.62 6.12 -6.06
C HIS A 212 -21.13 6.76 -4.76
N HIS A 213 -22.30 7.38 -4.87
CA HIS A 213 -22.91 8.19 -3.83
C HIS A 213 -23.99 7.42 -3.05
N CYS A 214 -23.80 6.12 -2.78
CA CYS A 214 -24.72 5.44 -1.87
C CYS A 214 -24.54 5.91 -0.44
N GLU A 215 -25.56 5.68 0.37
CA GLU A 215 -25.58 6.10 1.77
C GLU A 215 -24.47 5.42 2.57
N GLN A 216 -24.16 4.16 2.27
CA GLN A 216 -23.12 3.41 2.98
C GLN A 216 -21.70 3.97 2.70
N CYS A 217 -21.39 4.38 1.46
CA CYS A 217 -20.13 5.06 1.15
C CYS A 217 -19.98 6.38 1.91
N HIS A 218 -21.06 7.18 1.92
CA HIS A 218 -21.06 8.47 2.61
C HIS A 218 -20.91 8.31 4.12
N GLN A 219 -21.57 7.30 4.70
CA GLN A 219 -21.40 6.94 6.11
C GLN A 219 -19.97 6.49 6.40
N TYR A 220 -19.39 5.63 5.56
CA TYR A 220 -18.03 5.13 5.74
C TYR A 220 -16.99 6.26 5.69
N MET A 221 -17.05 7.15 4.70
CA MET A 221 -16.11 8.29 4.61
C MET A 221 -16.41 9.38 5.64
N GLY A 222 -17.67 9.52 6.05
CA GLY A 222 -18.12 10.56 6.98
C GLY A 222 -18.62 11.84 6.30
N PHE A 223 -19.02 11.78 5.03
CA PHE A 223 -19.63 12.91 4.32
C PHE A 223 -21.15 12.83 4.37
N HIS A 224 -21.78 13.40 5.40
CA HIS A 224 -23.25 13.48 5.47
C HIS A 224 -23.76 14.72 4.69
N PRO A 225 -24.81 14.61 3.86
CA PRO A 225 -25.41 15.76 3.15
C PRO A 225 -25.91 16.91 4.05
N ARG A 226 -25.95 16.71 5.38
CA ARG A 226 -26.44 17.67 6.38
C ARG A 226 -25.33 18.36 7.18
N TYR A 227 -24.05 18.15 6.85
CA TYR A 227 -22.91 18.77 7.56
C TYR A 227 -22.96 18.58 9.10
N GLN A 228 -23.36 17.40 9.59
CA GLN A 228 -23.19 17.06 11.00
C GLN A 228 -21.74 16.67 11.25
N LEU A 229 -21.06 17.35 12.17
CA LEU A 229 -19.72 17.00 12.62
C LEU A 229 -19.74 15.61 13.24
N TYR A 230 -18.87 14.71 12.77
CA TYR A 230 -18.62 13.43 13.44
C TYR A 230 -17.91 13.71 14.76
N GLU A 231 -18.58 13.39 15.85
CA GLU A 231 -18.00 13.50 17.18
C GLU A 231 -16.91 12.44 17.32
N SER A 232 -15.69 12.91 17.61
CA SER A 232 -14.50 12.08 17.79
C SER A 232 -13.81 12.48 19.09
N ALA A 233 -13.34 11.48 19.83
CA ALA A 233 -12.61 11.67 21.06
C ALA A 233 -11.12 11.37 20.85
N LEU A 234 -10.27 12.10 21.56
CA LEU A 234 -8.83 11.89 21.59
C LEU A 234 -8.50 11.01 22.80
N HIS A 235 -7.83 9.89 22.58
CA HIS A 235 -7.40 8.98 23.63
C HIS A 235 -5.89 8.78 23.55
N ALA A 236 -5.21 8.89 24.68
CA ALA A 236 -3.80 8.53 24.78
C ALA A 236 -3.67 7.00 24.94
N PHE A 237 -2.67 6.43 24.29
CA PHE A 237 -2.24 5.05 24.46
C PHE A 237 -0.73 5.04 24.65
N ALA A 238 -0.27 4.60 25.81
CA ALA A 238 1.14 4.65 26.17
C ALA A 238 1.67 3.23 26.42
N PHE A 239 2.88 2.95 25.94
CA PHE A 239 3.58 1.72 26.23
C PHE A 239 5.07 1.98 26.40
N SER A 240 5.69 1.19 27.28
CA SER A 240 7.14 1.27 27.53
C SER A 240 7.88 0.35 26.57
N TYR A 241 8.85 0.89 25.83
CA TYR A 241 9.74 0.09 24.99
C TYR A 241 11.14 0.04 25.59
N SER A 242 11.56 -1.16 25.99
CA SER A 242 12.78 -1.38 26.80
C SER A 242 14.08 -0.90 26.15
N MET A 243 14.16 -0.87 24.81
CA MET A 243 15.36 -0.38 24.10
C MET A 243 15.42 1.14 23.96
N LEU A 244 14.30 1.85 24.07
CA LEU A 244 14.29 3.32 24.07
C LEU A 244 14.42 3.89 25.49
N GLY A 245 14.09 3.10 26.52
CA GLY A 245 14.11 3.55 27.91
C GLY A 245 13.08 4.64 28.24
N GLU A 246 12.20 4.94 27.28
CA GLU A 246 11.17 5.97 27.34
C GLU A 246 9.79 5.37 27.08
N GLU A 247 8.77 5.96 27.68
CA GLU A 247 7.37 5.63 27.43
C GLU A 247 6.93 6.31 26.12
N ILE A 248 6.56 5.52 25.12
CA ILE A 248 6.03 6.05 23.86
C ILE A 248 4.54 6.34 24.07
N GLN A 249 4.18 7.62 24.00
CA GLN A 249 2.78 8.05 24.06
C GLN A 249 2.24 8.29 22.65
N LEU A 250 1.32 7.44 22.22
CA LEU A 250 0.57 7.58 20.98
C LEU A 250 -0.83 8.15 21.25
N HIS A 251 -1.42 8.76 20.22
CA HIS A 251 -2.75 9.35 20.34
C HIS A 251 -3.70 8.75 19.30
N PHE A 252 -4.82 8.20 19.75
CA PHE A 252 -5.92 7.77 18.91
C PHE A 252 -6.99 8.86 18.82
N ILE A 253 -7.42 9.16 17.60
CA ILE A 253 -8.67 9.88 17.35
C ILE A 253 -9.69 8.83 16.93
N ILE A 254 -10.69 8.59 17.79
CA ILE A 254 -11.69 7.54 17.60
C ILE A 254 -13.05 8.20 17.36
N PRO A 255 -13.69 7.99 16.19
CA PRO A 255 -15.09 8.36 16.00
C PRO A 255 -16.00 7.56 16.93
N LYS A 256 -17.04 8.18 17.50
CA LYS A 256 -17.99 7.49 18.41
C LYS A 256 -18.61 6.23 17.80
N SER A 257 -18.85 6.23 16.49
CA SER A 257 -19.37 5.09 15.74
C SER A 257 -18.45 3.85 15.77
N LYS A 258 -17.18 4.02 16.13
CA LYS A 258 -16.12 3.01 16.09
C LYS A 258 -15.56 2.63 17.47
N GLU A 259 -16.05 3.25 18.55
CA GLU A 259 -15.61 2.95 19.93
C GLU A 259 -15.84 1.48 20.33
N HIS A 260 -16.79 0.79 19.72
CA HIS A 260 -17.06 -0.63 19.95
C HIS A 260 -15.90 -1.57 19.57
N HIS A 261 -14.89 -1.09 18.83
CA HIS A 261 -13.66 -1.84 18.56
C HIS A 261 -12.65 -1.77 19.72
N PHE A 262 -12.90 -0.96 20.75
CA PHE A 262 -11.96 -0.67 21.83
C PHE A 262 -12.57 -1.00 23.21
N VAL A 263 -11.68 -1.11 24.20
CA VAL A 263 -12.01 -1.25 25.62
C VAL A 263 -11.54 0.00 26.35
N PHE A 264 -12.39 0.55 27.21
CA PHE A 264 -12.12 1.76 27.96
C PHE A 264 -12.29 1.51 29.46
N SER A 265 -11.39 2.08 30.26
CA SER A 265 -11.37 1.93 31.71
C SER A 265 -12.54 2.63 32.39
N GLN A 266 -12.99 2.08 33.53
CA GLN A 266 -13.97 2.73 34.41
C GLN A 266 -13.42 2.87 35.85
N PRO A 267 -13.57 4.04 36.51
CA PRO A 267 -14.05 5.33 36.00
C PRO A 267 -12.89 6.16 35.40
N GLY A 268 -12.97 6.52 34.11
CA GLY A 268 -11.92 7.36 33.50
C GLY A 268 -11.94 7.44 31.99
N GLY A 269 -12.51 6.45 31.30
CA GLY A 269 -12.61 6.45 29.83
C GLY A 269 -11.24 6.43 29.14
N GLN A 270 -10.18 6.01 29.84
CA GLN A 270 -8.87 5.84 29.24
C GLN A 270 -8.89 4.61 28.35
N LEU A 271 -8.19 4.68 27.22
CA LEU A 271 -8.13 3.57 26.29
C LEU A 271 -7.25 2.46 26.86
N GLU A 272 -7.82 1.29 27.10
CA GLU A 272 -7.10 0.14 27.64
C GLU A 272 -6.56 -0.75 26.51
N SER A 273 -7.39 -1.12 25.55
CA SER A 273 -7.00 -2.00 24.45
C SER A 273 -7.91 -1.87 23.23
N MET A 274 -7.41 -2.32 22.08
CA MET A 274 -8.19 -2.68 20.90
C MET A 274 -8.61 -4.15 21.03
N ARG A 275 -9.90 -4.41 20.88
CA ARG A 275 -10.47 -5.76 21.02
C ARG A 275 -9.92 -6.69 19.94
N LEU A 276 -9.43 -7.86 20.35
CA LEU A 276 -8.98 -8.91 19.44
C LEU A 276 -9.93 -10.12 19.51
N PRO A 277 -10.33 -10.68 18.35
CA PRO A 277 -11.17 -11.87 18.30
C PRO A 277 -10.39 -13.13 18.67
N LEU A 278 -11.10 -14.26 18.74
CA LEU A 278 -10.49 -15.57 18.94
C LEU A 278 -10.07 -16.22 17.62
N VAL A 279 -9.01 -17.02 17.66
CA VAL A 279 -8.53 -17.84 16.55
C VAL A 279 -9.63 -18.77 16.05
N THR A 280 -10.42 -19.34 16.96
CA THR A 280 -11.51 -20.27 16.65
C THR A 280 -12.76 -19.62 16.09
N ASP A 281 -12.88 -18.28 16.07
CA ASP A 281 -14.07 -17.64 15.52
C ASP A 281 -14.15 -17.91 14.00
N LYS A 282 -15.36 -18.19 13.50
CA LYS A 282 -15.63 -18.51 12.09
C LYS A 282 -16.70 -17.61 11.49
N SER A 283 -17.06 -16.52 12.16
CA SER A 283 -18.06 -15.58 11.63
C SER A 283 -17.60 -15.00 10.28
N HIS A 284 -18.51 -15.01 9.32
CA HIS A 284 -18.30 -14.36 8.03
C HIS A 284 -18.74 -12.88 8.02
N GLU A 285 -19.23 -12.36 9.14
CA GLU A 285 -19.75 -11.00 9.26
C GLU A 285 -18.66 -9.96 9.51
N TYR A 286 -17.49 -10.38 9.98
CA TYR A 286 -16.39 -9.49 10.28
C TYR A 286 -15.04 -10.05 9.79
N ILE A 287 -14.05 -9.17 9.67
CA ILE A 287 -12.64 -9.51 9.38
C ILE A 287 -11.87 -9.48 10.68
N LYS A 288 -11.12 -10.54 10.99
CA LYS A 288 -10.46 -10.67 12.30
C LYS A 288 -9.28 -9.71 12.44
N SER A 289 -8.48 -9.60 11.39
CA SER A 289 -7.21 -8.89 11.41
C SER A 289 -7.42 -7.38 11.27
N PRO A 290 -7.02 -6.55 12.25
CA PRO A 290 -7.06 -5.09 12.11
C PRO A 290 -6.16 -4.60 10.98
N THR A 291 -6.67 -3.68 10.15
CA THR A 291 -5.90 -3.10 9.03
C THR A 291 -5.31 -1.76 9.43
N PHE A 292 -3.98 -1.66 9.36
CA PHE A 292 -3.23 -0.42 9.52
C PHE A 292 -2.74 0.06 8.15
N THR A 293 -3.01 1.34 7.86
CA THR A 293 -2.56 2.00 6.62
C THR A 293 -1.65 3.18 6.98
N PRO A 294 -0.31 3.05 6.88
CA PRO A 294 0.60 4.17 7.09
C PRO A 294 0.41 5.24 6.01
N THR A 295 0.28 6.49 6.41
CA THR A 295 0.07 7.59 5.46
C THR A 295 1.36 8.04 4.80
N THR A 296 1.29 8.36 3.51
CA THR A 296 2.43 8.91 2.77
C THR A 296 2.12 10.27 2.12
N GLY A 297 1.29 11.09 2.78
CA GLY A 297 0.86 12.40 2.28
C GLY A 297 -0.16 12.33 1.13
N ARG A 298 -0.80 11.18 0.92
CA ARG A 298 -1.73 10.92 -0.20
C ARG A 298 -3.20 10.90 0.25
N HIS A 299 -3.59 11.85 1.08
CA HIS A 299 -4.92 11.93 1.69
C HIS A 299 -6.09 11.93 0.69
N GLU A 300 -5.93 12.57 -0.49
CA GLU A 300 -6.97 12.62 -1.53
C GLU A 300 -7.00 11.39 -2.45
N HIS A 301 -5.82 10.87 -2.78
CA HIS A 301 -5.67 9.92 -3.90
C HIS A 301 -5.17 8.55 -3.48
N GLY A 302 -4.60 8.40 -2.29
CA GLY A 302 -4.08 7.16 -1.74
C GLY A 302 -5.18 6.35 -1.07
N LEU A 303 -5.83 6.89 -0.05
CA LEU A 303 -6.82 6.10 0.68
C LEU A 303 -7.99 5.62 -0.19
N PHE A 304 -8.48 4.44 0.20
CA PHE A 304 -9.48 3.70 -0.55
C PHE A 304 -10.57 3.20 0.41
N ASN A 305 -11.84 3.41 0.07
CA ASN A 305 -12.99 2.91 0.81
C ASN A 305 -13.02 1.37 0.86
N LEU A 306 -12.56 0.83 1.99
CA LEU A 306 -12.56 -0.60 2.25
C LEU A 306 -13.95 -1.19 2.48
N TYR A 307 -15.01 -0.40 2.73
CA TYR A 307 -16.35 -0.94 2.97
C TYR A 307 -16.84 -1.86 1.85
N HIS A 308 -16.73 -1.42 0.60
CA HIS A 308 -17.14 -2.23 -0.56
C HIS A 308 -16.11 -3.29 -0.93
N ALA A 309 -14.83 -3.06 -0.67
CA ALA A 309 -13.84 -4.14 -0.79
C ALA A 309 -14.05 -5.23 0.26
N MET A 310 -14.63 -4.91 1.41
CA MET A 310 -14.99 -5.87 2.45
C MET A 310 -16.42 -6.41 2.31
N ASP A 311 -17.12 -6.17 1.19
CA ASP A 311 -18.53 -6.56 0.99
C ASP A 311 -19.45 -6.18 2.18
N GLY A 312 -19.18 -5.04 2.82
CA GLY A 312 -19.92 -4.56 3.98
C GLY A 312 -19.65 -5.29 5.31
N ALA A 313 -18.69 -6.22 5.35
CA ALA A 313 -18.28 -6.86 6.59
C ALA A 313 -17.69 -5.84 7.58
N SER A 314 -17.94 -6.06 8.87
CA SER A 314 -17.33 -5.24 9.93
C SER A 314 -15.81 -5.44 9.94
N HIS A 315 -15.06 -4.35 9.99
CA HIS A 315 -13.60 -4.37 9.96
C HIS A 315 -13.04 -3.17 10.72
N LEU A 316 -11.90 -3.38 11.37
CA LEU A 316 -11.14 -2.34 12.03
C LEU A 316 -10.09 -1.80 11.04
N HIS A 317 -10.19 -0.52 10.71
CA HIS A 317 -9.24 0.17 9.83
C HIS A 317 -8.69 1.41 10.53
N VAL A 318 -7.37 1.42 10.75
CA VAL A 318 -6.63 2.46 11.46
C VAL A 318 -5.69 3.14 10.47
N LEU A 319 -5.84 4.46 10.32
CA LEU A 319 -4.92 5.28 9.55
C LEU A 319 -3.78 5.72 10.47
N VAL A 320 -2.53 5.45 10.09
CA VAL A 320 -1.37 5.82 10.89
C VAL A 320 -0.77 7.09 10.30
N VAL A 321 -1.04 8.21 10.98
CA VAL A 321 -0.89 9.56 10.43
C VAL A 321 0.22 10.30 11.16
N LYS A 322 1.11 10.96 10.41
CA LYS A 322 2.04 11.91 11.00
C LYS A 322 1.30 13.12 11.56
N GLU A 323 1.77 13.68 12.67
CA GLU A 323 1.08 14.78 13.35
C GLU A 323 0.75 15.96 12.42
N TYR A 324 1.70 16.36 11.55
CA TYR A 324 1.47 17.46 10.61
C TYR A 324 0.41 17.16 9.53
N GLU A 325 0.11 15.89 9.25
CA GLU A 325 -0.90 15.45 8.29
C GLU A 325 -2.29 15.26 8.92
N MET A 326 -2.36 15.21 10.26
CA MET A 326 -3.57 14.91 11.03
C MET A 326 -4.76 15.78 10.60
N ALA A 327 -4.58 17.10 10.52
CA ALA A 327 -5.66 18.04 10.19
C ALA A 327 -6.23 17.79 8.79
N ILE A 328 -5.36 17.42 7.85
CA ILE A 328 -5.76 17.14 6.47
C ILE A 328 -6.49 15.80 6.39
N TYR A 329 -5.95 14.74 7.01
CA TYR A 329 -6.65 13.45 7.03
C TYR A 329 -8.00 13.54 7.74
N LYS A 330 -8.11 14.30 8.83
CA LYS A 330 -9.39 14.57 9.52
C LYS A 330 -10.42 15.26 8.62
N LYS A 331 -9.98 16.08 7.66
CA LYS A 331 -10.85 16.72 6.68
C LYS A 331 -11.35 15.75 5.60
N TYR A 332 -10.50 14.87 5.09
CA TYR A 332 -10.85 13.96 3.98
C TYR A 332 -11.50 12.65 4.46
N TRP A 333 -11.14 12.17 5.64
CA TRP A 333 -11.58 10.89 6.21
C TRP A 333 -12.09 11.02 7.66
N PRO A 334 -13.08 11.89 7.92
CA PRO A 334 -13.51 12.25 9.28
C PRO A 334 -14.10 11.09 10.11
N ASN A 335 -14.62 10.03 9.48
CA ASN A 335 -15.18 8.86 10.18
C ASN A 335 -14.20 7.67 10.27
N HIS A 336 -12.89 7.91 10.11
CA HIS A 336 -11.85 6.89 10.26
C HIS A 336 -11.11 7.04 11.59
N ILE A 337 -10.63 5.92 12.13
CA ILE A 337 -9.75 5.93 13.30
C ILE A 337 -8.38 6.40 12.84
N MET A 338 -7.79 7.34 13.57
CA MET A 338 -6.45 7.86 13.28
C MET A 338 -5.54 7.59 14.47
N LEU A 339 -4.44 6.87 14.23
CA LEU A 339 -3.30 6.76 15.12
C LEU A 339 -2.32 7.88 14.76
N VAL A 340 -2.25 8.91 15.59
CA VAL A 340 -1.37 10.07 15.38
C VAL A 340 0.00 9.77 15.98
N LEU A 341 1.02 9.78 15.13
CA LEU A 341 2.40 9.59 15.53
C LEU A 341 2.96 10.86 16.20
N PRO A 342 3.78 10.74 17.25
CA PRO A 342 4.43 11.88 17.90
C PRO A 342 5.25 12.74 16.94
N SER A 343 5.39 14.02 17.28
CA SER A 343 6.06 15.04 16.46
C SER A 343 7.49 14.65 16.03
N ILE A 344 8.20 13.89 16.87
CA ILE A 344 9.56 13.38 16.62
C ILE A 344 9.64 12.48 15.37
N PHE A 345 8.53 11.85 14.98
CA PHE A 345 8.46 10.98 13.80
C PHE A 345 8.03 11.71 12.52
N ASN A 346 7.78 13.03 12.57
CA ASN A 346 7.36 13.79 11.39
C ASN A 346 8.40 13.71 10.25
N SER A 347 9.69 13.75 10.59
CA SER A 347 10.80 13.63 9.63
C SER A 347 11.24 12.19 9.38
N ALA A 348 10.68 11.21 10.09
CA ALA A 348 11.06 9.81 9.96
C ALA A 348 10.51 9.16 8.68
N GLY A 349 11.17 8.10 8.23
CA GLY A 349 10.76 7.30 7.09
C GLY A 349 9.60 6.35 7.41
N VAL A 350 9.19 5.56 6.41
CA VAL A 350 8.09 4.58 6.56
C VAL A 350 8.42 3.47 7.57
N GLY A 351 9.71 3.16 7.77
CA GLY A 351 10.14 2.16 8.74
C GLY A 351 9.75 2.50 10.18
N ALA A 352 9.69 3.79 10.53
CA ALA A 352 9.18 4.23 11.84
C ALA A 352 7.70 3.89 12.03
N ALA A 353 6.88 4.10 10.99
CA ALA A 353 5.46 3.78 11.06
C ALA A 353 5.24 2.27 11.20
N HIS A 354 5.94 1.45 10.41
CA HIS A 354 5.87 -0.02 10.53
C HIS A 354 6.36 -0.52 11.90
N PHE A 355 7.44 0.06 12.42
CA PHE A 355 7.92 -0.23 13.78
C PHE A 355 6.85 0.07 14.84
N LEU A 356 6.27 1.28 14.83
CA LEU A 356 5.26 1.68 15.81
C LEU A 356 3.96 0.86 15.69
N ILE A 357 3.53 0.54 14.46
CA ILE A 357 2.36 -0.33 14.23
C ILE A 357 2.59 -1.70 14.87
N LYS A 358 3.75 -2.31 14.62
CA LYS A 358 4.09 -3.64 15.14
C LYS A 358 4.17 -3.62 16.66
N GLU A 359 4.88 -2.65 17.25
CA GLU A 359 5.04 -2.56 18.71
C GLU A 359 3.72 -2.31 19.42
N LEU A 360 2.93 -1.35 18.93
CA LEU A 360 1.59 -1.11 19.48
C LEU A 360 0.71 -2.37 19.41
N SER A 361 0.77 -3.08 18.28
CA SER A 361 -0.05 -4.29 18.09
C SER A 361 0.40 -5.45 18.98
N TYR A 362 1.71 -5.60 19.21
CA TYR A 362 2.26 -6.57 20.15
C TYR A 362 1.83 -6.27 21.59
N HIS A 363 1.98 -5.02 22.04
CA HIS A 363 1.51 -4.61 23.36
C HIS A 363 -0.01 -4.79 23.51
N ASN A 364 -0.77 -4.47 22.47
CA ASN A 364 -2.21 -4.70 22.46
C ASN A 364 -2.58 -6.18 22.58
N LEU A 365 -1.84 -7.08 21.93
CA LEU A 365 -2.02 -8.53 22.04
C LEU A 365 -1.84 -8.98 23.50
N GLU A 366 -0.78 -8.53 24.17
CA GLU A 366 -0.54 -8.86 25.58
C GLU A 366 -1.62 -8.31 26.51
N LEU A 367 -2.13 -7.09 26.26
CA LEU A 367 -3.25 -6.52 27.02
C LEU A 367 -4.54 -7.33 26.84
N GLU A 368 -4.86 -7.74 25.61
CA GLU A 368 -6.02 -8.58 25.35
C GLU A 368 -5.87 -10.00 25.89
N ARG A 369 -4.64 -10.55 25.90
CA ARG A 369 -4.32 -11.81 26.58
C ARG A 369 -4.67 -11.76 28.05
N ASN A 370 -4.16 -10.76 28.77
CA ASN A 370 -4.45 -10.59 30.19
C ASN A 370 -5.94 -10.39 30.45
N ARG A 371 -6.60 -9.50 29.69
CA ARG A 371 -8.02 -9.17 29.87
C ARG A 371 -8.95 -10.37 29.61
N GLN A 372 -8.64 -11.17 28.59
CA GLN A 372 -9.47 -12.33 28.23
C GLN A 372 -9.10 -13.58 29.05
N GLU A 373 -7.89 -13.67 29.58
CA GLU A 373 -7.50 -14.71 30.54
C GLU A 373 -8.33 -14.64 31.83
N GLU A 374 -8.65 -13.43 32.31
CA GLU A 374 -9.60 -13.23 33.42
C GLU A 374 -11.00 -13.79 33.12
N LEU A 375 -11.36 -13.95 31.84
CA LEU A 375 -12.62 -14.55 31.37
C LEU A 375 -12.49 -16.07 31.10
N GLY A 376 -11.33 -16.67 31.39
CA GLY A 376 -11.06 -18.10 31.21
C GLY A 376 -10.62 -18.50 29.80
N ILE A 377 -10.26 -17.55 28.94
CA ILE A 377 -9.76 -17.78 27.58
C ILE A 377 -8.25 -17.98 27.63
N LYS A 378 -7.70 -18.96 26.91
CA LYS A 378 -6.26 -19.19 26.92
C LYS A 378 -5.53 -18.12 26.08
N PRO A 379 -4.36 -17.62 26.49
CA PRO A 379 -3.64 -16.57 25.76
C PRO A 379 -3.31 -16.91 24.29
N GLN A 380 -3.11 -18.19 23.96
CA GLN A 380 -2.86 -18.66 22.59
C GLN A 380 -4.09 -18.66 21.68
N ASP A 381 -5.30 -18.57 22.25
CA ASP A 381 -6.56 -18.60 21.48
C ASP A 381 -6.93 -17.21 20.95
N ILE A 382 -6.17 -16.17 21.30
CA ILE A 382 -6.40 -14.78 20.87
C ILE A 382 -5.69 -14.52 19.56
N TRP A 383 -6.37 -13.84 18.64
CA TRP A 383 -5.91 -13.60 17.27
C TRP A 383 -4.66 -12.69 17.22
N PRO A 384 -3.49 -13.18 16.72
CA PRO A 384 -2.23 -12.44 16.77
C PRO A 384 -1.89 -11.70 15.47
N PHE A 385 -2.83 -11.59 14.52
CA PHE A 385 -2.55 -11.01 13.20
C PHE A 385 -3.06 -9.58 13.05
N ILE A 386 -2.24 -8.77 12.39
CA ILE A 386 -2.61 -7.46 11.85
C ILE A 386 -2.35 -7.42 10.35
N VAL A 387 -2.99 -6.49 9.65
CA VAL A 387 -2.70 -6.19 8.25
C VAL A 387 -1.99 -4.84 8.17
N ILE A 388 -0.86 -4.78 7.47
CA ILE A 388 -0.21 -3.54 7.07
C ILE A 388 -0.43 -3.38 5.56
N SER A 389 -1.20 -2.36 5.18
CA SER A 389 -1.56 -2.09 3.78
C SER A 389 -0.97 -0.75 3.33
N ASP A 390 -0.26 -0.77 2.21
CA ASP A 390 0.17 0.43 1.50
C ASP A 390 -1.04 1.20 0.98
N ASP A 391 -0.98 2.53 1.08
CA ASP A 391 -2.05 3.44 0.69
C ASP A 391 -2.30 3.51 -0.83
N SER A 392 -1.63 2.69 -1.66
CA SER A 392 -1.91 2.59 -3.10
C SER A 392 -2.53 1.25 -3.52
N CYS A 393 -2.81 0.33 -2.59
CA CYS A 393 -3.56 -0.89 -2.90
C CYS A 393 -5.01 -0.54 -3.31
N VAL A 394 -5.50 -1.08 -4.44
CA VAL A 394 -6.82 -0.68 -4.99
C VAL A 394 -7.75 -1.84 -5.36
N MET A 395 -7.23 -2.96 -5.87
CA MET A 395 -8.03 -4.07 -6.37
C MET A 395 -7.35 -5.41 -6.10
N TRP A 396 -8.17 -6.45 -5.96
CA TRP A 396 -7.73 -7.82 -5.70
C TRP A 396 -8.34 -8.77 -6.73
N ASN A 397 -7.55 -9.75 -7.16
CA ASN A 397 -8.00 -10.79 -8.06
C ASN A 397 -7.67 -12.18 -7.49
N MET A 398 -8.41 -13.15 -7.98
CA MET A 398 -8.17 -14.56 -7.75
C MET A 398 -7.98 -15.25 -9.10
N VAL A 399 -7.01 -16.15 -9.19
CA VAL A 399 -6.88 -17.04 -10.33
C VAL A 399 -7.60 -18.35 -10.04
N ASP A 400 -8.64 -18.63 -10.82
CA ASP A 400 -9.38 -19.89 -10.78
C ASP A 400 -8.68 -20.93 -11.67
N VAL A 401 -8.65 -22.19 -11.21
CA VAL A 401 -8.10 -23.33 -11.95
C VAL A 401 -9.26 -24.19 -12.46
N ASP A 402 -9.55 -24.11 -13.75
CA ASP A 402 -10.59 -24.93 -14.38
C ASP A 402 -10.02 -26.25 -14.88
N TYR A 403 -10.65 -27.36 -14.46
CA TYR A 403 -10.34 -28.72 -14.91
C TYR A 403 -11.17 -29.08 -16.13
N ALA A 404 -10.65 -28.86 -17.33
CA ALA A 404 -11.33 -29.26 -18.56
C ALA A 404 -11.17 -30.77 -18.85
N GLY A 405 -11.93 -31.62 -18.13
CA GLY A 405 -12.27 -33.01 -18.50
C GLY A 405 -11.13 -34.05 -18.58
N GLU A 406 -11.46 -35.32 -18.31
CA GLU A 406 -10.56 -36.48 -18.11
C GLU A 406 -9.54 -36.83 -19.23
N ARG A 407 -9.39 -36.04 -20.29
CA ARG A 407 -8.47 -36.36 -21.41
C ARG A 407 -7.55 -35.23 -21.88
N SER A 408 -7.52 -34.08 -21.22
CA SER A 408 -6.56 -33.01 -21.52
C SER A 408 -5.76 -32.63 -20.27
N ARG A 409 -4.42 -32.62 -20.37
CA ARG A 409 -3.52 -32.04 -19.35
C ARG A 409 -3.42 -30.50 -19.47
N GLU A 410 -4.32 -29.86 -20.21
CA GLU A 410 -4.33 -28.41 -20.37
C GLU A 410 -5.14 -27.75 -19.24
N PHE A 411 -4.42 -27.11 -18.32
CA PHE A 411 -5.00 -26.26 -17.28
C PHE A 411 -5.41 -24.92 -17.91
N SER A 412 -6.69 -24.57 -17.82
CA SER A 412 -7.14 -23.20 -18.12
C SER A 412 -7.20 -22.40 -16.83
N TRP A 413 -6.40 -21.34 -16.77
CA TRP A 413 -6.40 -20.39 -15.67
C TRP A 413 -7.21 -19.17 -16.09
N SER A 414 -8.15 -18.74 -15.24
CA SER A 414 -8.89 -17.50 -15.45
C SER A 414 -8.70 -16.59 -14.25
N GLU A 415 -8.31 -15.34 -14.50
CA GLU A 415 -8.20 -14.33 -13.44
C GLU A 415 -9.52 -13.56 -13.35
N ARG A 416 -10.09 -13.49 -12.15
CA ARG A 416 -11.31 -12.72 -11.86
C ARG A 416 -11.13 -11.77 -10.70
N HIS A 417 -11.85 -10.65 -10.74
CA HIS A 417 -11.89 -9.70 -9.62
C HIS A 417 -12.65 -10.30 -8.42
N VAL A 418 -12.07 -10.19 -7.23
CA VAL A 418 -12.67 -10.63 -5.96
C VAL A 418 -12.68 -9.49 -4.95
N SER A 419 -13.49 -9.62 -3.91
CA SER A 419 -13.49 -8.70 -2.78
C SER A 419 -12.30 -8.97 -1.87
N LEU A 420 -11.81 -7.94 -1.19
CA LEU A 420 -10.80 -8.10 -0.13
C LEU A 420 -11.34 -8.98 1.01
N LYS A 421 -12.64 -8.91 1.32
CA LYS A 421 -13.27 -9.84 2.28
C LYS A 421 -13.00 -11.29 1.93
N HIS A 422 -13.20 -11.66 0.66
CA HIS A 422 -12.97 -13.04 0.22
C HIS A 422 -11.51 -13.46 0.42
N VAL A 423 -10.56 -12.60 0.04
CA VAL A 423 -9.12 -12.85 0.21
C VAL A 423 -8.76 -12.99 1.70
N MET A 424 -9.20 -12.05 2.53
CA MET A 424 -8.94 -12.06 3.97
C MET A 424 -9.52 -13.29 4.64
N GLN A 425 -10.80 -13.60 4.41
CA GLN A 425 -11.44 -14.77 5.02
C GLN A 425 -10.82 -16.09 4.55
N HIS A 426 -10.34 -16.16 3.29
CA HIS A 426 -9.62 -17.32 2.80
C HIS A 426 -8.29 -17.53 3.54
N ILE A 427 -7.52 -16.46 3.73
CA ILE A 427 -6.23 -16.53 4.45
C ILE A 427 -6.44 -16.77 5.94
N GLU A 428 -7.38 -16.06 6.58
CA GLU A 428 -7.71 -16.19 8.01
C GLU A 428 -8.27 -17.59 8.36
N ALA A 429 -8.82 -18.31 7.38
CA ALA A 429 -9.28 -19.68 7.51
C ALA A 429 -8.19 -20.74 7.23
N SER A 430 -6.95 -20.33 6.93
CA SER A 430 -5.87 -21.27 6.69
C SER A 430 -5.63 -22.16 7.91
N PRO A 431 -5.52 -23.49 7.73
CA PRO A 431 -5.06 -24.36 8.80
C PRO A 431 -3.67 -23.92 9.26
N ASP A 432 -3.43 -24.05 10.57
CA ASP A 432 -2.14 -23.74 11.21
C ASP A 432 -1.61 -22.32 10.91
N ILE A 433 -2.50 -21.37 10.60
CA ILE A 433 -2.13 -20.00 10.24
C ILE A 433 -1.15 -19.37 11.23
N THR A 434 -1.30 -19.67 12.52
CA THR A 434 -0.47 -19.16 13.63
C THR A 434 1.00 -19.55 13.54
N HIS A 435 1.40 -20.49 12.67
CA HIS A 435 2.80 -20.84 12.40
C HIS A 435 3.45 -19.96 11.34
N TYR A 436 2.67 -19.19 10.59
CA TYR A 436 3.18 -18.26 9.59
C TYR A 436 3.41 -16.89 10.23
N ALA A 437 4.64 -16.38 10.09
CA ALA A 437 5.00 -15.07 10.63
C ALA A 437 4.53 -13.93 9.72
N LEU A 438 4.61 -14.16 8.41
CA LEU A 438 4.27 -13.18 7.39
C LEU A 438 3.49 -13.86 6.27
N ILE A 439 2.37 -13.24 5.89
CA ILE A 439 1.58 -13.68 4.73
C ILE A 439 1.40 -12.51 3.78
N GLY A 440 1.62 -12.75 2.49
CA GLY A 440 1.41 -11.77 1.42
C GLY A 440 0.77 -12.40 0.20
N MET A 441 0.65 -11.61 -0.86
CA MET A 441 0.05 -12.03 -2.13
C MET A 441 0.88 -11.55 -3.32
N ARG A 442 0.59 -12.07 -4.51
CA ARG A 442 1.25 -11.64 -5.73
C ARG A 442 0.88 -10.20 -6.10
N LYS A 443 1.75 -9.57 -6.88
CA LYS A 443 1.41 -8.35 -7.61
C LYS A 443 0.72 -8.73 -8.92
N TRP A 444 -0.18 -7.86 -9.36
CA TRP A 444 -0.88 -8.06 -10.63
C TRP A 444 0.04 -7.81 -11.83
N SER A 445 -0.15 -8.62 -12.88
CA SER A 445 0.53 -8.49 -14.17
C SER A 445 -0.44 -8.78 -15.31
N SER A 446 -0.42 -7.94 -16.35
CA SER A 446 -1.17 -8.16 -17.60
C SER A 446 -0.57 -9.29 -18.44
N LYS A 447 0.71 -9.62 -18.20
CA LYS A 447 1.45 -10.64 -18.94
C LYS A 447 1.29 -12.04 -18.37
N THR A 448 0.61 -12.17 -17.23
CA THR A 448 0.25 -13.44 -16.59
C THR A 448 -0.35 -14.42 -17.60
N ARG A 449 0.45 -15.33 -18.14
CA ARG A 449 -0.06 -16.39 -19.03
C ARG A 449 -0.54 -17.56 -18.17
N SER A 450 -1.53 -18.30 -18.68
CA SER A 450 -2.08 -19.49 -18.03
C SER A 450 -1.03 -20.57 -17.70
N SER A 451 0.17 -20.53 -18.27
CA SER A 451 1.25 -21.48 -17.98
C SER A 451 2.25 -21.05 -16.89
N GLU A 452 2.15 -19.82 -16.37
CA GLU A 452 3.20 -19.16 -15.57
C GLU A 452 2.96 -19.24 -14.05
N VAL A 453 1.71 -19.31 -13.58
CA VAL A 453 1.38 -19.51 -12.16
C VAL A 453 1.41 -21.00 -11.81
N ARG A 454 2.61 -21.58 -11.76
CA ARG A 454 2.77 -23.03 -11.53
C ARG A 454 2.65 -23.48 -10.10
N GLU A 455 2.91 -22.63 -9.11
CA GLU A 455 2.88 -23.04 -7.70
C GLU A 455 1.88 -22.19 -6.90
N PRO A 456 1.00 -22.80 -6.08
CA PRO A 456 -0.04 -22.07 -5.35
C PRO A 456 0.53 -21.17 -4.24
N PHE A 457 1.71 -21.50 -3.72
CA PHE A 457 2.40 -20.77 -2.65
C PHE A 457 3.88 -20.61 -2.99
N SER A 458 4.52 -19.58 -2.44
CA SER A 458 5.96 -19.42 -2.53
C SER A 458 6.54 -18.80 -1.27
N ARG A 459 7.77 -19.18 -0.94
CA ARG A 459 8.52 -18.64 0.20
C ARG A 459 9.49 -17.56 -0.29
N CYS A 460 9.06 -16.30 -0.29
CA CYS A 460 9.83 -15.16 -0.82
C CYS A 460 9.54 -13.88 -0.04
N HIS A 461 10.17 -12.77 -0.42
CA HIS A 461 9.81 -11.45 0.10
C HIS A 461 8.33 -11.12 -0.15
N VAL A 462 7.69 -10.54 0.86
CA VAL A 462 6.32 -10.03 0.81
C VAL A 462 6.33 -8.51 0.95
N HIS A 463 5.47 -7.83 0.19
CA HIS A 463 5.47 -6.38 0.05
C HIS A 463 4.04 -5.83 -0.01
N ASP A 464 3.90 -4.55 0.37
CA ASP A 464 2.74 -3.68 0.12
C ASP A 464 1.41 -4.06 0.80
N PHE A 465 1.07 -5.34 0.91
CA PHE A 465 -0.09 -5.83 1.66
C PHE A 465 0.35 -7.07 2.45
N ILE A 466 0.58 -6.87 3.75
CA ILE A 466 1.24 -7.84 4.62
C ILE A 466 0.31 -8.18 5.77
N ILE A 467 0.03 -9.45 5.97
CA ILE A 467 -0.62 -9.98 7.17
C ILE A 467 0.51 -10.47 8.09
N LEU A 468 0.70 -9.78 9.21
CA LEU A 468 1.82 -9.94 10.13
C LEU A 468 1.35 -10.59 11.44
N ASN A 469 2.02 -11.68 11.83
CA ASN A 469 1.86 -12.29 13.14
C ASN A 469 2.80 -11.59 14.14
N VAL A 470 2.23 -10.80 15.04
CA VAL A 470 3.05 -10.00 15.99
C VAL A 470 3.61 -10.85 17.13
N ASP A 471 3.00 -12.00 17.42
CA ASP A 471 3.43 -12.94 18.47
C ASP A 471 4.72 -13.67 18.09
N LEU A 472 4.74 -14.25 16.88
CA LEU A 472 5.92 -14.94 16.35
C LEU A 472 7.09 -13.98 16.09
N THR A 473 6.80 -12.73 15.73
CA THR A 473 7.81 -11.74 15.37
C THR A 473 8.24 -10.84 16.54
N GLN A 474 7.91 -11.18 17.79
CA GLN A 474 8.30 -10.39 18.97
C GLN A 474 9.80 -10.04 19.03
N ASN A 475 10.66 -10.98 18.63
CA ASN A 475 12.13 -10.85 18.70
C ASN A 475 12.75 -10.24 17.44
N VAL A 476 11.94 -9.92 16.42
CA VAL A 476 12.38 -9.36 15.13
C VAL A 476 11.68 -8.02 14.91
N GLN A 477 12.44 -6.94 14.79
CA GLN A 477 11.89 -5.59 14.75
C GLN A 477 12.12 -4.88 13.42
N TYR A 478 11.11 -4.14 12.95
CA TYR A 478 11.34 -3.13 11.91
C TYR A 478 12.35 -2.10 12.42
N ASN A 479 13.24 -1.65 11.54
CA ASN A 479 14.19 -0.62 11.93
C ASN A 479 13.52 0.76 11.79
N GLN A 480 13.28 1.41 12.93
CA GLN A 480 12.57 2.69 13.02
C GLN A 480 13.23 3.82 12.22
N ASN A 481 14.53 3.74 11.94
CA ASN A 481 15.24 4.79 11.23
C ASN A 481 15.10 4.67 9.70
N ARG A 482 14.55 3.57 9.18
CA ARG A 482 14.55 3.26 7.73
C ARG A 482 13.65 4.19 6.91
N PHE A 483 14.17 4.64 5.77
CA PHE A 483 13.41 5.36 4.75
C PHE A 483 13.06 4.50 3.55
N MET A 484 13.92 3.54 3.20
CA MET A 484 13.72 2.63 2.07
C MET A 484 14.14 1.19 2.42
N CYS A 485 13.57 0.21 1.71
CA CYS A 485 13.88 -1.22 1.84
C CYS A 485 13.70 -1.78 3.26
N ASP A 486 12.83 -1.16 4.07
CA ASP A 486 12.55 -1.61 5.43
C ASP A 486 11.84 -2.97 5.46
N ASP A 487 10.97 -3.23 4.47
CA ASP A 487 10.31 -4.52 4.25
C ASP A 487 11.31 -5.63 3.84
N VAL A 488 12.25 -5.35 2.95
CA VAL A 488 13.32 -6.30 2.55
C VAL A 488 14.18 -6.67 3.76
N ASP A 489 14.67 -5.67 4.48
CA ASP A 489 15.49 -5.86 5.68
C ASP A 489 14.75 -6.63 6.78
N PHE A 490 13.46 -6.34 6.97
CA PHE A 490 12.60 -7.08 7.90
C PHE A 490 12.38 -8.53 7.45
N ASN A 491 12.05 -8.77 6.17
CA ASN A 491 11.80 -10.11 5.64
C ASN A 491 13.02 -11.02 5.78
N LEU A 492 14.24 -10.50 5.50
CA LEU A 492 15.48 -11.24 5.70
C LEU A 492 15.72 -11.60 7.15
N ARG A 493 15.45 -10.66 8.07
CA ARG A 493 15.57 -10.89 9.51
C ARG A 493 14.56 -11.92 10.01
N VAL A 494 13.31 -11.88 9.54
CA VAL A 494 12.27 -12.87 9.86
C VAL A 494 12.67 -14.26 9.35
N HIS A 495 13.12 -14.36 8.09
CA HIS A 495 13.58 -15.63 7.51
C HIS A 495 14.79 -16.21 8.26
N SER A 496 15.76 -15.36 8.58
CA SER A 496 16.98 -15.76 9.30
C SER A 496 16.69 -16.17 10.75
N ALA A 497 15.60 -15.69 11.34
CA ALA A 497 15.09 -16.16 12.64
C ALA A 497 14.39 -17.54 12.56
N GLY A 498 14.31 -18.16 11.37
CA GLY A 498 13.65 -19.45 11.18
C GLY A 498 12.13 -19.37 11.03
N LEU A 499 11.58 -18.17 10.88
CA LEU A 499 10.14 -17.94 10.77
C LEU A 499 9.67 -18.09 9.32
N LEU A 500 8.38 -18.46 9.15
CA LEU A 500 7.81 -18.76 7.83
C LEU A 500 7.18 -17.51 7.18
N LEU A 501 7.62 -17.21 5.96
CA LEU A 501 7.04 -16.19 5.08
C LEU A 501 6.30 -16.89 3.93
N CYS A 502 4.99 -16.66 3.81
CA CYS A 502 4.15 -17.29 2.81
C CYS A 502 3.53 -16.27 1.86
N ARG A 503 3.81 -16.37 0.56
CA ARG A 503 3.10 -15.63 -0.46
C ARG A 503 2.06 -16.54 -1.12
N PHE A 504 0.79 -16.15 -1.07
CA PHE A 504 -0.29 -16.79 -1.80
C PHE A 504 -0.24 -16.35 -3.26
N ASN A 505 -0.01 -17.30 -4.17
CA ASN A 505 0.15 -16.98 -5.59
C ASN A 505 -1.17 -16.94 -6.35
N ARG A 506 -2.25 -17.52 -5.80
CA ARG A 506 -3.59 -17.43 -6.39
C ARG A 506 -4.24 -16.07 -6.26
N PHE A 507 -3.81 -15.27 -5.29
CA PHE A 507 -4.29 -13.92 -5.12
C PHE A 507 -3.30 -12.94 -5.67
N SER A 508 -3.80 -11.97 -6.45
CA SER A 508 -3.01 -10.85 -6.94
C SER A 508 -3.61 -9.54 -6.47
N MET A 509 -2.76 -8.55 -6.24
CA MET A 509 -3.16 -7.21 -5.83
C MET A 509 -2.64 -6.18 -6.84
N MET A 510 -3.52 -5.24 -7.19
CA MET A 510 -3.21 -4.11 -8.05
C MET A 510 -2.89 -2.88 -7.20
N LYS A 511 -1.78 -2.21 -7.52
CA LYS A 511 -1.39 -0.91 -6.94
C LYS A 511 -1.65 0.20 -7.94
N LYS A 512 -2.36 1.24 -7.53
CA LYS A 512 -2.57 2.43 -8.35
C LYS A 512 -1.30 3.27 -8.45
N GLN A 513 -1.06 3.85 -9.61
CA GLN A 513 -0.02 4.83 -9.80
C GLN A 513 -0.47 6.18 -9.24
N ILE A 514 0.26 6.70 -8.25
CA ILE A 514 0.00 8.00 -7.64
C ILE A 514 1.20 8.90 -7.89
N ALA A 515 0.97 10.05 -8.53
CA ALA A 515 2.05 10.96 -8.90
C ALA A 515 2.66 11.70 -7.69
N VAL A 516 1.85 11.92 -6.65
CA VAL A 516 2.16 12.71 -5.45
C VAL A 516 2.40 11.82 -4.21
N GLY A 517 3.12 12.36 -3.23
CA GLY A 517 3.41 11.65 -1.96
C GLY A 517 4.30 10.42 -2.12
N GLY A 518 4.33 9.55 -1.09
CA GLY A 518 5.24 8.40 -1.02
C GLY A 518 6.70 8.81 -0.81
N HIS A 519 7.65 8.02 -1.31
CA HIS A 519 9.09 8.31 -1.21
C HIS A 519 9.53 9.63 -1.87
N ARG A 520 8.66 10.27 -2.67
CA ARG A 520 8.93 11.54 -3.33
C ARG A 520 8.77 12.76 -2.41
N SER A 521 8.27 12.58 -1.18
CA SER A 521 8.02 13.68 -0.23
C SER A 521 9.28 14.21 0.46
N PHE A 522 10.39 13.46 0.43
CA PHE A 522 11.62 13.84 1.12
C PHE A 522 12.58 14.55 0.17
N HIS A 523 12.57 15.88 0.22
CA HIS A 523 13.51 16.72 -0.54
C HIS A 523 14.78 16.99 0.29
N ILE A 524 15.94 16.69 -0.28
CA ILE A 524 17.24 17.05 0.31
C ILE A 524 17.63 18.43 -0.22
N THR A 525 17.62 19.44 0.65
CA THR A 525 17.95 20.82 0.30
C THR A 525 19.07 21.38 1.20
N SER A 526 19.68 22.48 0.78
CA SER A 526 20.70 23.19 1.58
C SER A 526 20.04 24.10 2.61
N LYS A 527 20.49 24.07 3.88
CA LYS A 527 19.90 24.87 4.98
C LYS A 527 20.10 26.40 4.79
N PHE A 528 21.01 26.83 3.90
CA PHE A 528 21.38 28.25 3.73
C PHE A 528 21.03 28.88 2.36
N HIS A 529 20.45 28.14 1.41
CA HIS A 529 20.02 28.69 0.12
C HIS A 529 18.49 28.79 0.02
N VAL A 530 17.96 30.00 0.23
CA VAL A 530 16.56 30.40 -0.04
C VAL A 530 16.45 31.04 -1.44
N SER A 531 17.04 30.43 -2.47
CA SER A 531 16.87 30.91 -3.85
C SER A 531 15.94 29.99 -4.63
N ASP A 532 15.03 30.59 -5.41
CA ASP A 532 13.90 29.98 -6.14
C ASP A 532 14.22 28.88 -7.17
N ASN A 533 15.47 28.39 -7.24
CA ASN A 533 15.87 27.25 -8.06
C ASN A 533 16.68 26.24 -7.22
N PRO A 534 16.11 25.08 -6.85
CA PRO A 534 16.86 24.04 -6.15
C PRO A 534 17.80 23.35 -7.14
N VAL A 535 19.09 23.70 -7.11
CA VAL A 535 20.13 22.89 -7.76
C VAL A 535 20.16 21.54 -7.04
N ALA A 536 20.00 20.44 -7.79
CA ALA A 536 20.03 19.10 -7.21
C ALA A 536 21.39 18.83 -6.56
N ILE A 537 21.38 18.53 -5.25
CA ILE A 537 22.58 18.23 -4.46
C ILE A 537 23.04 16.83 -4.82
N VAL A 538 24.28 16.71 -5.30
CA VAL A 538 24.87 15.44 -5.74
C VAL A 538 25.05 14.52 -4.54
N PRO A 539 24.75 13.20 -4.64
CA PRO A 539 24.84 12.31 -3.49
C PRO A 539 26.24 12.21 -2.84
N ALA A 540 27.32 12.47 -3.58
CA ALA A 540 28.67 12.61 -3.03
C ALA A 540 28.78 13.66 -1.90
N GLN A 541 27.89 14.65 -1.87
CA GLN A 541 27.87 15.73 -0.87
C GLN A 541 27.05 15.37 0.39
N TYR A 542 26.43 14.17 0.43
CA TYR A 542 25.63 13.73 1.57
C TYR A 542 26.48 13.29 2.77
N ILE A 543 27.77 13.04 2.53
CA ILE A 543 28.78 12.66 3.52
C ILE A 543 29.95 13.64 3.43
N CYS A 544 30.58 13.92 4.56
CA CYS A 544 31.72 14.82 4.68
C CYS A 544 32.73 14.32 5.73
N ALA A 545 33.96 14.82 5.70
CA ALA A 545 34.90 14.58 6.81
C ALA A 545 34.42 15.30 8.09
N PRO A 546 34.59 14.70 9.30
CA PRO A 546 34.06 15.24 10.56
C PRO A 546 34.40 16.70 10.84
N ASP A 547 35.62 17.12 10.49
CA ASP A 547 36.16 18.46 10.79
C ASP A 547 36.11 19.43 9.58
N SER A 548 35.43 19.05 8.49
CA SER A 548 35.39 19.87 7.27
C SER A 548 34.36 21.00 7.37
N LYS A 549 34.69 22.18 6.81
CA LYS A 549 33.73 23.28 6.62
C LYS A 549 32.84 22.95 5.41
N HIS A 550 31.67 22.37 5.63
CA HIS A 550 30.70 22.00 4.60
C HIS A 550 29.34 22.67 4.83
N THR A 551 28.54 22.74 3.77
CA THR A 551 27.17 23.26 3.84
C THR A 551 26.24 22.20 4.43
N PHE A 552 25.54 22.53 5.51
CA PHE A 552 24.61 21.60 6.14
C PHE A 552 23.36 21.39 5.28
N LEU A 553 22.94 20.13 5.20
CA LEU A 553 21.73 19.70 4.50
C LEU A 553 20.53 19.65 5.45
N ALA A 554 19.38 20.10 4.98
CA ALA A 554 18.09 19.98 5.65
C ALA A 554 17.47 18.61 5.34
N ALA A 555 18.06 17.55 5.89
CA ALA A 555 17.57 16.18 5.76
C ALA A 555 18.06 15.30 6.93
N PRO A 556 17.29 14.28 7.36
CA PRO A 556 17.71 13.35 8.41
C PRO A 556 18.98 12.58 8.05
N ALA A 557 19.84 12.32 9.03
CA ALA A 557 21.10 11.61 8.85
C ALA A 557 20.94 10.25 8.15
N GLN A 558 19.94 9.46 8.55
CA GLN A 558 19.71 8.14 7.96
C GLN A 558 19.25 8.21 6.49
N LEU A 559 18.47 9.22 6.11
CA LEU A 559 18.08 9.43 4.70
C LEU A 559 19.30 9.75 3.84
N LEU A 560 20.20 10.61 4.34
CA LEU A 560 21.46 10.95 3.66
C LEU A 560 22.34 9.71 3.47
N LEU A 561 22.45 8.88 4.52
CA LEU A 561 23.19 7.62 4.47
C LEU A 561 22.62 6.67 3.41
N GLU A 562 21.32 6.37 3.48
CA GLU A 562 20.68 5.42 2.56
C GLU A 562 20.81 5.88 1.10
N LYS A 563 20.64 7.18 0.84
CA LYS A 563 20.82 7.75 -0.49
C LYS A 563 22.28 7.77 -0.94
N PHE A 564 23.23 8.02 -0.04
CA PHE A 564 24.65 7.94 -0.37
C PHE A 564 25.04 6.51 -0.76
N LEU A 565 24.66 5.50 0.04
CA LEU A 565 24.98 4.11 -0.25
C LEU A 565 24.29 3.63 -1.53
N GLN A 566 23.04 4.02 -1.77
CA GLN A 566 22.33 3.64 -3.00
C GLN A 566 23.07 4.09 -4.27
N TYR A 567 23.64 5.30 -4.29
CA TYR A 567 24.20 5.89 -5.52
C TYR A 567 25.74 5.93 -5.57
N HIS A 568 26.43 5.91 -4.43
CA HIS A 568 27.88 6.15 -4.32
C HIS A 568 28.62 5.06 -3.51
N SER A 569 27.99 3.93 -3.21
CA SER A 569 28.62 2.76 -2.56
C SER A 569 29.91 2.28 -3.22
N HIS A 570 30.03 2.39 -4.55
CA HIS A 570 31.20 1.96 -5.32
C HIS A 570 32.50 2.69 -4.89
N HIS A 571 32.39 3.87 -4.27
CA HIS A 571 33.53 4.55 -3.65
C HIS A 571 34.02 3.86 -2.39
N PHE A 572 33.11 3.27 -1.60
CA PHE A 572 33.47 2.49 -0.42
C PHE A 572 33.88 1.07 -0.81
N PHE A 573 33.14 0.42 -1.72
CA PHE A 573 33.35 -0.98 -2.08
C PHE A 573 33.74 -1.14 -3.56
N PRO A 574 34.93 -0.69 -3.97
CA PRO A 574 35.33 -0.72 -5.39
C PRO A 574 35.53 -2.14 -5.92
N LEU A 575 35.94 -3.10 -5.08
CA LEU A 575 36.15 -4.51 -5.48
C LEU A 575 34.83 -5.26 -5.76
N SER A 576 33.70 -4.75 -5.27
CA SER A 576 32.37 -5.35 -5.44
C SER A 576 31.64 -4.87 -6.68
N LEU A 577 32.17 -3.84 -7.36
CA LEU A 577 31.50 -3.20 -8.49
C LEU A 577 31.38 -4.17 -9.66
N LYS A 578 30.14 -4.58 -9.98
CA LYS A 578 29.83 -5.58 -11.03
C LYS A 578 30.52 -6.93 -10.82
N ASN A 579 30.93 -7.22 -9.58
CA ASN A 579 31.62 -8.45 -9.22
C ASN A 579 30.75 -9.29 -8.28
N TYR A 580 29.79 -10.01 -8.86
CA TYR A 580 28.76 -10.73 -8.09
C TYR A 580 29.27 -12.01 -7.41
N ASN A 581 30.46 -12.50 -7.77
CA ASN A 581 31.10 -13.65 -7.14
C ASN A 581 31.70 -13.32 -5.77
N HIS A 582 31.97 -12.03 -5.52
CA HIS A 582 32.54 -11.54 -4.27
C HIS A 582 31.59 -10.48 -3.68
N PRO A 583 30.56 -10.89 -2.93
CA PRO A 583 29.59 -9.96 -2.36
C PRO A 583 30.19 -9.17 -1.18
N VAL A 584 29.52 -8.07 -0.82
CA VAL A 584 29.74 -7.38 0.45
C VAL A 584 28.98 -8.12 1.56
N LEU A 585 29.67 -8.52 2.62
CA LEU A 585 29.04 -9.12 3.79
C LEU A 585 28.32 -8.04 4.60
N SER A 586 27.02 -8.21 4.84
CA SER A 586 26.20 -7.31 5.66
C SER A 586 25.65 -8.08 6.85
N VAL A 587 26.03 -7.68 8.06
CA VAL A 587 25.68 -8.40 9.29
C VAL A 587 24.47 -7.78 9.96
N ASP A 588 23.46 -8.60 10.28
CA ASP A 588 22.18 -8.31 10.94
C ASP A 588 21.26 -7.29 10.27
N CYS A 589 21.76 -6.48 9.34
CA CYS A 589 21.01 -5.40 8.71
C CYS A 589 21.29 -5.33 7.21
N TYR A 590 20.25 -5.28 6.38
CA TYR A 590 20.39 -5.08 4.93
C TYR A 590 20.31 -3.60 4.56
N LEU A 591 21.36 -3.06 3.95
CA LEU A 591 21.40 -1.70 3.40
C LEU A 591 21.53 -1.77 1.89
N ASN A 592 20.76 -0.93 1.18
CA ASN A 592 20.89 -0.83 -0.26
C ASN A 592 22.22 -0.17 -0.64
N LEU A 593 23.13 -0.93 -1.26
CA LEU A 593 24.41 -0.48 -1.82
C LEU A 593 24.33 -0.25 -3.34
N GLY A 594 23.14 -0.17 -3.92
CA GLY A 594 22.91 -0.01 -5.36
C GLY A 594 22.96 -1.32 -6.15
N SER A 595 22.33 -1.31 -7.33
CA SER A 595 22.11 -2.49 -8.19
C SER A 595 23.38 -3.14 -8.78
N GLN A 596 24.52 -2.43 -8.75
CA GLN A 596 25.79 -2.95 -9.26
C GLN A 596 26.61 -3.70 -8.20
N ILE A 597 26.13 -3.78 -6.97
CA ILE A 597 26.79 -4.46 -5.85
C ILE A 597 25.88 -5.57 -5.36
N SER A 598 26.47 -6.76 -5.13
CA SER A 598 25.80 -7.85 -4.43
C SER A 598 26.10 -7.81 -2.93
N VAL A 599 25.11 -8.15 -2.13
CA VAL A 599 25.15 -8.17 -0.67
C VAL A 599 24.85 -9.57 -0.17
N CYS A 600 25.71 -10.11 0.68
CA CYS A 600 25.42 -11.34 1.42
C CYS A 600 24.94 -10.96 2.81
N TYR A 601 23.65 -11.18 3.08
CA TYR A 601 23.06 -10.94 4.39
C TYR A 601 23.30 -12.14 5.31
N VAL A 602 23.77 -11.87 6.52
CA VAL A 602 23.97 -12.89 7.57
C VAL A 602 23.51 -12.33 8.91
N SER A 603 22.76 -13.11 9.69
CA SER A 603 22.47 -12.76 11.08
C SER A 603 23.50 -13.34 12.05
N SER A 604 23.91 -12.52 13.02
CA SER A 604 24.81 -12.93 14.11
C SER A 604 24.11 -13.68 15.25
N ARG A 605 22.77 -13.70 15.24
CA ARG A 605 21.98 -14.28 16.34
C ARG A 605 22.16 -15.80 16.45
N PRO A 606 22.11 -16.37 17.66
CA PRO A 606 22.15 -17.82 17.86
C PRO A 606 21.03 -18.54 17.09
N HIS A 607 21.32 -19.72 16.56
CA HIS A 607 20.37 -20.56 15.81
C HIS A 607 19.77 -19.92 14.55
N SER A 608 20.42 -18.88 14.00
CA SER A 608 19.98 -18.23 12.77
C SER A 608 20.17 -19.13 11.53
N LEU A 609 19.19 -19.08 10.62
CA LEU A 609 19.25 -19.69 9.31
C LEU A 609 19.99 -18.77 8.34
N ASN A 610 21.30 -18.96 8.23
CA ASN A 610 22.14 -18.20 7.32
C ASN A 610 22.44 -18.98 6.03
N ILE A 611 22.76 -18.25 4.97
CA ILE A 611 23.29 -18.85 3.74
C ILE A 611 24.64 -19.49 4.05
N SER A 612 24.89 -20.68 3.50
CA SER A 612 26.22 -21.32 3.56
C SER A 612 27.25 -20.40 2.91
N SER A 613 28.22 -19.94 3.70
CA SER A 613 29.23 -18.96 3.31
C SER A 613 30.65 -19.53 3.38
N SER A 614 30.80 -20.84 3.59
CA SER A 614 32.10 -21.51 3.76
C SER A 614 33.04 -21.32 2.59
N ASP A 615 32.50 -21.21 1.36
CA ASP A 615 33.28 -21.18 0.12
C ASP A 615 33.32 -19.78 -0.51
N LEU A 616 32.74 -18.78 0.16
CA LEU A 616 32.65 -17.41 -0.36
C LEU A 616 33.78 -16.53 0.18
N MET A 617 34.45 -15.83 -0.73
CA MET A 617 35.40 -14.76 -0.43
C MET A 617 34.68 -13.41 -0.59
N PHE A 618 34.68 -12.60 0.46
CA PHE A 618 33.98 -11.31 0.47
C PHE A 618 34.88 -10.16 0.01
N SER A 619 34.32 -9.25 -0.77
CA SER A 619 35.01 -8.03 -1.26
C SER A 619 34.88 -6.85 -0.29
N GLY A 620 34.03 -6.97 0.73
CA GLY A 620 33.87 -5.96 1.77
C GLY A 620 32.99 -6.43 2.93
N LEU A 621 33.01 -5.65 4.01
CA LEU A 621 32.25 -5.87 5.23
C LEU A 621 31.50 -4.59 5.60
N LEU A 622 30.19 -4.69 5.80
CA LEU A 622 29.32 -3.61 6.24
C LEU A 622 28.75 -3.92 7.63
N LEU A 623 29.05 -3.04 8.57
CA LEU A 623 28.65 -3.12 9.98
C LEU A 623 27.84 -1.89 10.32
N TYR A 624 26.52 -2.02 10.39
CA TYR A 624 25.60 -0.92 10.71
C TYR A 624 25.01 -1.09 12.10
N LEU A 625 25.26 -0.11 12.99
CA LEU A 625 24.72 -0.08 14.37
C LEU A 625 24.76 -1.45 15.05
N CYS A 626 25.93 -2.10 15.03
CA CYS A 626 26.08 -3.51 15.37
C CYS A 626 25.46 -3.86 16.73
N ASP A 627 24.67 -4.92 16.74
CA ASP A 627 24.16 -5.52 17.96
C ASP A 627 25.33 -6.07 18.80
N SER A 628 25.07 -6.21 20.09
CA SER A 628 25.92 -6.85 21.08
C SER A 628 26.28 -8.30 20.71
N PHE A 629 25.41 -9.01 19.98
CA PHE A 629 25.63 -10.38 19.53
C PHE A 629 26.77 -10.55 18.50
N VAL A 630 27.10 -9.49 17.76
CA VAL A 630 28.24 -9.53 16.83
C VAL A 630 29.52 -9.55 17.64
N GLY A 631 30.30 -10.64 17.55
CA GLY A 631 31.59 -10.80 18.23
C GLY A 631 32.75 -11.03 17.26
N ALA A 632 33.98 -10.79 17.71
CA ALA A 632 35.19 -11.03 16.91
C ALA A 632 35.27 -12.48 16.38
N SER A 633 34.94 -13.47 17.22
CA SER A 633 34.90 -14.89 16.86
C SER A 633 33.87 -15.23 15.78
N PHE A 634 32.81 -14.43 15.65
CA PHE A 634 31.84 -14.59 14.58
C PHE A 634 32.40 -14.08 13.25
N LEU A 635 33.05 -12.91 13.25
CA LEU A 635 33.63 -12.33 12.03
C LEU A 635 34.81 -13.13 11.47
N LYS A 636 35.62 -13.75 12.34
CA LYS A 636 36.74 -14.62 11.95
C LYS A 636 36.33 -15.88 11.16
N LYS A 637 35.03 -16.16 11.02
CA LYS A 637 34.51 -17.27 10.20
C LYS A 637 34.47 -16.94 8.71
N PHE A 638 34.55 -15.66 8.35
CA PHE A 638 34.42 -15.20 6.97
C PHE A 638 35.79 -14.82 6.42
N HIS A 639 35.98 -15.04 5.12
CA HIS A 639 37.24 -14.78 4.45
C HIS A 639 37.11 -13.58 3.51
N PHE A 640 38.08 -12.68 3.55
CA PHE A 640 38.04 -11.42 2.79
C PHE A 640 39.16 -11.37 1.75
N LEU A 641 38.88 -10.72 0.63
CA LEU A 641 39.89 -10.42 -0.38
C LEU A 641 40.92 -9.43 0.19
N LYS A 642 42.18 -9.57 -0.23
CA LYS A 642 43.19 -8.56 0.07
C LYS A 642 42.78 -7.21 -0.51
N GLY A 643 42.74 -6.18 0.35
CA GLY A 643 42.24 -4.85 -0.02
C GLY A 643 40.72 -4.72 -0.04
N ALA A 644 39.96 -5.71 0.45
CA ALA A 644 38.53 -5.56 0.76
C ALA A 644 38.30 -4.35 1.65
N THR A 645 37.14 -3.71 1.53
CA THR A 645 36.79 -2.55 2.36
C THR A 645 35.85 -2.93 3.49
N LEU A 646 36.20 -2.52 4.70
CA LEU A 646 35.32 -2.50 5.87
C LEU A 646 34.65 -1.13 5.97
N CYS A 647 33.36 -1.09 6.29
CA CYS A 647 32.62 0.12 6.63
C CYS A 647 31.84 -0.10 7.94
N VAL A 648 32.23 0.61 9.00
CA VAL A 648 31.55 0.59 10.30
C VAL A 648 30.75 1.88 10.46
N ILE A 649 29.48 1.77 10.82
CA ILE A 649 28.53 2.88 10.96
C ILE A 649 27.97 2.90 12.39
N CYS A 650 28.15 4.00 13.11
CA CYS A 650 27.67 4.18 14.49
C CYS A 650 27.05 5.57 14.72
N GLN A 651 26.35 5.73 15.85
CA GLN A 651 25.70 6.99 16.24
C GLN A 651 26.68 8.09 16.64
N ASP A 652 27.88 7.72 17.08
CA ASP A 652 28.91 8.66 17.52
C ASP A 652 30.33 8.06 17.38
N ARG A 653 31.35 8.93 17.49
CA ARG A 653 32.76 8.56 17.35
C ARG A 653 33.28 7.61 18.44
N ASN A 654 32.75 7.71 19.66
CA ASN A 654 33.16 6.83 20.75
C ASN A 654 32.63 5.41 20.50
N SER A 655 31.36 5.30 20.10
CA SER A 655 30.73 4.03 19.70
C SER A 655 31.45 3.37 18.51
N LEU A 656 31.91 4.15 17.52
CA LEU A 656 32.75 3.64 16.43
C LEU A 656 34.04 3.00 16.97
N ARG A 657 34.81 3.74 17.76
CA ARG A 657 36.10 3.26 18.31
C ARG A 657 35.92 2.06 19.22
N GLN A 658 34.89 2.07 20.07
CA GLN A 658 34.54 0.94 20.92
C GLN A 658 34.20 -0.30 20.09
N THR A 659 33.46 -0.13 18.99
CA THR A 659 33.09 -1.25 18.10
C THR A 659 34.32 -1.84 17.40
N VAL A 660 35.25 -1.01 16.94
CA VAL A 660 36.52 -1.45 16.33
C VAL A 660 37.34 -2.31 17.29
N VAL A 661 37.50 -1.84 18.54
CA VAL A 661 38.24 -2.57 19.58
C VAL A 661 37.50 -3.84 20.00
N ARG A 662 36.18 -3.75 20.23
CA ARG A 662 35.34 -4.89 20.67
C ARG A 662 35.35 -6.06 19.67
N LEU A 663 35.48 -5.75 18.39
CA LEU A 663 35.47 -6.73 17.30
C LEU A 663 36.87 -7.14 16.84
N GLU A 664 37.94 -6.65 17.51
CA GLU A 664 39.34 -6.94 17.16
C GLU A 664 39.68 -6.62 15.69
N LEU A 665 39.05 -5.58 15.12
CA LEU A 665 39.18 -5.29 13.69
C LEU A 665 40.58 -4.76 13.32
N GLU A 666 41.35 -4.22 14.27
CA GLU A 666 42.69 -3.69 14.02
C GLU A 666 43.72 -4.78 13.66
N ASP A 667 43.43 -6.06 13.98
CA ASP A 667 44.32 -7.19 13.69
C ASP A 667 44.37 -7.52 12.19
N GLU A 668 43.23 -7.37 11.49
CA GLU A 668 43.05 -7.77 10.08
C GLU A 668 42.82 -6.57 9.14
N TRP A 669 42.48 -5.40 9.68
CA TRP A 669 42.10 -4.22 8.89
C TRP A 669 42.99 -3.02 9.19
N GLN A 670 43.52 -2.41 8.13
CA GLN A 670 44.27 -1.16 8.19
C GLN A 670 43.33 0.06 8.14
N PHE A 671 43.33 0.85 9.20
CA PHE A 671 42.58 2.12 9.30
C PHE A 671 43.47 3.35 9.05
N ARG A 672 42.91 4.43 8.50
CA ARG A 672 43.59 5.73 8.38
C ARG A 672 42.68 6.85 8.88
N LEU A 673 43.27 7.91 9.43
CA LEU A 673 42.52 9.07 9.94
C LEU A 673 41.66 9.77 8.86
N ARG A 674 42.07 9.69 7.58
CA ARG A 674 41.32 10.26 6.45
C ARG A 674 40.12 9.42 6.00
N ASP A 675 39.97 8.22 6.56
CA ASP A 675 38.95 7.24 6.20
C ASP A 675 37.76 7.28 7.18
N GLU A 676 37.70 8.33 8.02
CA GLU A 676 36.58 8.67 8.92
C GLU A 676 35.67 9.73 8.26
N PHE A 677 34.36 9.48 8.28
CA PHE A 677 33.35 10.35 7.67
C PHE A 677 32.16 10.57 8.60
N GLN A 678 31.32 11.55 8.29
CA GLN A 678 30.02 11.76 8.91
C GLN A 678 28.97 12.23 7.89
N THR A 679 27.69 12.08 8.20
CA THR A 679 26.61 12.62 7.36
C THR A 679 26.57 14.15 7.42
N ALA A 680 26.26 14.80 6.29
CA ALA A 680 26.26 16.25 6.14
C ALA A 680 24.97 16.95 6.63
N ASN A 681 24.18 16.30 7.50
CA ASN A 681 22.96 16.86 8.06
C ASN A 681 23.24 18.01 9.04
N ALA A 682 22.21 18.79 9.35
CA ALA A 682 22.29 19.80 10.40
C ALA A 682 22.67 19.18 11.75
N LYS A 683 23.50 19.88 12.53
CA LYS A 683 23.99 19.41 13.85
C LYS A 683 22.87 19.05 14.83
N GLU A 684 21.72 19.71 14.72
CA GLU A 684 20.52 19.44 15.52
C GLU A 684 20.01 17.99 15.35
N ASP A 685 20.17 17.41 14.15
CA ASP A 685 19.64 16.09 13.79
C ASP A 685 20.58 14.92 14.13
N ARG A 686 21.71 15.19 14.81
CA ARG A 686 22.78 14.23 15.18
C ARG A 686 23.34 13.42 13.97
N PRO A 687 24.57 13.68 13.51
CA PRO A 687 25.12 12.97 12.37
C PRO A 687 25.42 11.50 12.70
N LEU A 688 25.37 10.65 11.68
CA LEU A 688 25.93 9.30 11.73
C LEU A 688 27.40 9.35 11.35
N PHE A 689 28.22 8.56 12.02
CA PHE A 689 29.66 8.50 11.79
C PHE A 689 30.05 7.18 11.13
N PHE A 690 31.03 7.24 10.24
CA PHE A 690 31.53 6.13 9.45
C PHE A 690 33.03 6.00 9.64
N LEU A 691 33.52 4.77 9.73
CA LEU A 691 34.93 4.46 9.63
C LEU A 691 35.13 3.40 8.56
N THR A 692 36.01 3.68 7.60
CA THR A 692 36.40 2.72 6.58
C THR A 692 37.82 2.20 6.81
N GLY A 693 38.05 0.93 6.47
CA GLY A 693 39.34 0.25 6.62
C GLY A 693 39.60 -0.70 5.46
N ARG A 694 40.86 -1.10 5.26
CA ARG A 694 41.25 -2.05 4.20
C ARG A 694 41.83 -3.33 4.76
N HIS A 695 41.38 -4.47 4.26
CA HIS A 695 41.90 -5.78 4.67
C HIS A 695 43.37 -5.95 4.24
N ILE A 696 44.20 -6.46 5.14
CA ILE A 696 45.66 -6.63 4.97
C ILE A 696 46.00 -7.75 3.99
#